data_AF-A0A7V2Y2Q9-F1
#
_entry.id   AF-A0A7V2Y2Q9-F1
#
_cell.length_a   1.000
_cell.length_b   1.000
_cell.length_c   1.000
_cell.angle_alpha   90.00
_cell.angle_beta   90.00
_cell.angle_gamma   90.00
#
_symmetry.space_group_name_H-M   'P 1'
#
loop_
_entity.id
_entity.type
_entity.pdbx_description
1 polymer ?
#
loop_
_entity_poly.entity_id
_entity_poly.type
_entity_poly.pdbx_seq_one_letter_code
_entity_poly.pdbx_strand_id
1 'polypeptide(L)'
;MTGGSGRILLRMTAIRDIVAIDGPAGAGKSTVARRVAAALGYAFLDTGAMYRAATWRALHHGVNLDDPSATAASTRSMRLEMPVVQGVQQVWVDGHDVTEVIRTPDVTRLVHKLDRNADVRAPLVALQRFLGAKQPTVAEGRDMGTVVFPDARCKIYLDASLEARTQRRAAELRQKGVPVNETELREEIRIRDEQTMTRAVSPLRRADDAVYLDTTNLTIDEVVEKIVSLAKSCMDYGSHSPAPSAQAANNKSPSPVSTRLWKVIESDAKAVSSLCKALGVPRIVAHLLASRGIGSPDAARAFLAPSMDKLSDPFSLTDMDRAVERLRLARDRGDRVLLFGDYDVDGIAGTALLYIALKRFGLANCAYALPSRLIEGYGIAPEHVEAARGDGVQLIVTVDNGINARDAAEAARRAGIDLIVTDHHQPEGETPHACAVVNPKREDPGHPMSGACGAAVAFHLARALTGESHEIDLAALGTIADIMPLVGENRILAAIGLQMMGRKPRAGLAQLAAVSKVSLDEIVAEKITFQMAPRINAAGRLGTGDLPMRLLLTDDPREALAIARDLDEANNERKRIEQGVFEEASAAIEAEGVPGHGIALARRGWHQGVIGVVAARLLAAYHRPIALIAIDEDGIGRASARSIPGLDLMKALEGCKEHLVRFGGHAAAAGFTITEASFPAFREAFAAHTPVIMDENGGVPPLAIDAIVSFSELTPRLIAELQRLEPFGHGHPAPLFCTYGVRPLPNSYAAMRNGHARIMLQHGPAMLRAVGFGMAESLRACADAPLLDVAYVAGFNTFRDETTVQLTLKDVRVAGDSGILSNEVRV
;
A
#
# COMPACT_ATOMS: atom_id res chain seq x y z
N MET A 1 -12.00 39.78 18.38
CA MET A 1 -13.35 39.49 18.88
C MET A 1 -13.98 38.46 17.96
N THR A 2 -14.37 37.30 18.53
CA THR A 2 -15.33 36.28 18.04
C THR A 2 -15.16 35.82 16.58
N GLY A 3 -14.51 34.69 16.25
CA GLY A 3 -14.90 33.29 16.52
C GLY A 3 -15.69 32.73 15.31
N GLY A 4 -15.47 31.55 14.71
CA GLY A 4 -14.53 30.46 14.94
C GLY A 4 -14.67 29.36 13.86
N SER A 5 -13.73 28.41 13.89
CA SER A 5 -13.76 26.97 13.53
C SER A 5 -14.43 26.41 12.26
N GLY A 6 -13.68 25.58 11.49
CA GLY A 6 -14.26 24.43 10.77
C GLY A 6 -13.46 23.83 9.60
N ARG A 7 -12.63 22.80 9.87
CA ARG A 7 -12.17 21.69 8.97
C ARG A 7 -11.17 20.86 9.80
N ILE A 8 -11.27 19.56 10.05
CA ILE A 8 -11.78 18.44 9.25
C ILE A 8 -12.56 17.48 10.17
N LEU A 9 -13.86 17.41 9.91
CA LEU A 9 -14.74 16.29 10.18
C LEU A 9 -15.12 15.74 8.80
N LEU A 10 -14.21 15.08 8.10
CA LEU A 10 -14.53 14.29 6.91
C LEU A 10 -14.93 12.89 7.38
N ARG A 11 -16.02 12.84 8.16
CA ARG A 11 -16.81 11.63 8.39
C ARG A 11 -17.61 11.35 7.10
N MET A 12 -18.30 10.22 7.06
CA MET A 12 -19.35 9.83 6.10
C MET A 12 -20.47 10.89 5.88
N THR A 13 -20.32 12.12 6.38
CA THR A 13 -21.11 13.32 6.09
C THR A 13 -20.83 13.93 4.71
N ALA A 14 -19.67 13.74 4.08
CA ALA A 14 -19.35 14.41 2.80
C ALA A 14 -20.16 13.92 1.59
N ILE A 15 -20.63 12.67 1.59
CA ILE A 15 -21.56 12.18 0.55
C ILE A 15 -22.93 12.87 0.67
N ARG A 16 -23.25 13.44 1.84
CA ARG A 16 -24.53 14.13 2.10
C ARG A 16 -24.51 15.62 1.75
N ASP A 17 -23.40 16.25 1.38
CA ASP A 17 -23.41 17.68 0.98
C ASP A 17 -23.35 17.84 -0.56
N ILE A 18 -24.11 16.99 -1.24
CA ILE A 18 -24.28 17.04 -2.69
C ILE A 18 -25.65 17.62 -3.04
N VAL A 19 -25.63 18.63 -3.91
CA VAL A 19 -26.83 19.14 -4.59
C VAL A 19 -26.82 18.58 -6.00
N ALA A 20 -27.68 17.61 -6.27
CA ALA A 20 -27.83 16.98 -7.57
C ALA A 20 -28.89 17.72 -8.40
N ILE A 21 -28.51 18.21 -9.58
CA ILE A 21 -29.41 18.94 -10.49
C ILE A 21 -29.54 18.17 -11.81
N ASP A 22 -30.70 17.57 -12.02
CA ASP A 22 -31.06 16.85 -13.25
C ASP A 22 -32.09 17.61 -14.07
N GLY A 23 -32.27 17.21 -15.33
CA GLY A 23 -33.28 17.79 -16.21
C GLY A 23 -32.96 17.67 -17.71
N PRO A 24 -33.93 17.98 -18.60
CA PRO A 24 -33.79 17.81 -20.03
C PRO A 24 -32.81 18.81 -20.67
N ALA A 25 -32.47 18.61 -21.95
CA ALA A 25 -31.56 19.51 -22.65
C ALA A 25 -32.14 20.93 -22.75
N GLY A 26 -31.32 21.97 -22.60
CA GLY A 26 -31.79 23.36 -22.70
C GLY A 26 -32.57 23.89 -21.48
N ALA A 27 -32.72 23.12 -20.40
CA ALA A 27 -33.34 23.57 -19.15
C ALA A 27 -32.49 24.57 -18.33
N GLY A 28 -31.31 24.97 -18.81
CA GLY A 28 -30.43 25.94 -18.12
C GLY A 28 -29.55 25.38 -16.99
N LYS A 29 -29.49 24.04 -16.85
CA LYS A 29 -28.79 23.34 -15.74
C LYS A 29 -27.37 23.82 -15.48
N SER A 30 -26.48 23.80 -16.48
CA SER A 30 -25.07 24.12 -16.26
C SER A 30 -24.87 25.57 -15.80
N THR A 31 -25.70 26.51 -16.29
CA THR A 31 -25.68 27.92 -15.87
C THR A 31 -26.20 28.07 -14.45
N VAL A 32 -27.35 27.45 -14.14
CA VAL A 32 -27.96 27.49 -12.81
C VAL A 32 -27.06 26.81 -11.77
N ALA A 33 -26.58 25.59 -12.04
CA ALA A 33 -25.73 24.82 -11.16
C ALA A 33 -24.41 25.53 -10.82
N ARG A 34 -23.78 26.20 -11.79
CA ARG A 34 -22.58 27.00 -11.54
C ARG A 34 -22.84 28.18 -10.61
N ARG A 35 -23.97 28.87 -10.78
CA ARG A 35 -24.36 30.01 -9.94
C ARG A 35 -24.81 29.57 -8.55
N VAL A 36 -25.50 28.45 -8.43
CA VAL A 36 -25.84 27.80 -7.15
C VAL A 36 -24.58 27.38 -6.41
N ALA A 37 -23.61 26.76 -7.11
CA ALA A 37 -22.32 26.39 -6.52
C ALA A 37 -21.59 27.61 -5.96
N ALA A 38 -21.52 28.70 -6.74
CA ALA A 38 -20.93 29.96 -6.30
C ALA A 38 -21.66 30.56 -5.08
N ALA A 39 -23.00 30.56 -5.09
CA ALA A 39 -23.82 31.11 -4.00
C ALA A 39 -23.73 30.30 -2.69
N LEU A 40 -23.52 28.98 -2.79
CA LEU A 40 -23.36 28.08 -1.64
C LEU A 40 -21.89 27.93 -1.21
N GLY A 41 -20.92 28.41 -2.00
CA GLY A 41 -19.49 28.14 -1.78
C GLY A 41 -19.09 26.68 -2.05
N TYR A 42 -19.84 25.98 -2.91
CA TYR A 42 -19.64 24.57 -3.25
C TYR A 42 -18.82 24.43 -4.53
N ALA A 43 -18.24 23.25 -4.74
CA ALA A 43 -17.61 22.90 -6.00
C ALA A 43 -18.66 22.67 -7.10
N PHE A 44 -18.28 22.93 -8.35
CA PHE A 44 -19.13 22.68 -9.51
C PHE A 44 -18.60 21.47 -10.30
N LEU A 45 -19.48 20.50 -10.58
CA LEU A 45 -19.16 19.30 -11.35
C LEU A 45 -20.03 19.22 -12.62
N ASP A 46 -19.45 19.55 -13.77
CA ASP A 46 -20.03 19.37 -15.13
C ASP A 46 -19.80 17.93 -15.59
N THR A 47 -20.73 17.02 -15.27
CA THR A 47 -20.59 15.62 -15.68
C THR A 47 -20.71 15.44 -17.19
N GLY A 48 -21.43 16.35 -17.86
CA GLY A 48 -21.52 16.40 -19.32
C GLY A 48 -20.16 16.62 -19.99
N ALA A 49 -19.27 17.42 -19.39
CA ALA A 49 -17.93 17.63 -19.90
C ALA A 49 -17.07 16.37 -19.85
N MET A 50 -17.29 15.50 -18.85
CA MET A 50 -16.57 14.23 -18.71
C MET A 50 -16.91 13.25 -19.84
N TYR A 51 -18.19 13.16 -20.21
CA TYR A 51 -18.60 12.33 -21.35
C TYR A 51 -18.10 12.90 -22.68
N ARG A 52 -18.12 14.23 -22.86
CA ARG A 52 -17.55 14.88 -24.05
C ARG A 52 -16.03 14.73 -24.12
N ALA A 53 -15.33 14.73 -22.99
CA ALA A 53 -13.91 14.44 -22.89
C ALA A 53 -13.58 13.00 -23.34
N ALA A 54 -14.36 12.01 -22.88
CA ALA A 54 -14.23 10.63 -23.35
C ALA A 54 -14.50 10.51 -24.86
N THR A 55 -15.51 11.22 -25.38
CA THR A 55 -15.81 11.24 -26.83
C THR A 55 -14.69 11.88 -27.63
N TRP A 56 -14.17 13.00 -27.17
CA TRP A 56 -13.03 13.66 -27.81
C TRP A 56 -11.81 12.74 -27.83
N ARG A 57 -11.49 12.08 -26.72
CA ARG A 57 -10.36 11.15 -26.64
C ARG A 57 -10.49 10.00 -27.64
N ALA A 58 -11.67 9.39 -27.71
CA ALA A 58 -11.94 8.31 -28.65
C ALA A 58 -11.77 8.78 -30.11
N LEU A 59 -12.28 9.97 -30.45
CA LEU A 59 -12.06 10.57 -31.78
C LEU A 59 -10.58 10.90 -32.04
N HIS A 60 -9.89 11.45 -31.06
CA HIS A 60 -8.48 11.85 -31.15
C HIS A 60 -7.56 10.66 -31.45
N HIS A 61 -7.88 9.49 -30.88
CA HIS A 61 -7.13 8.25 -31.11
C HIS A 61 -7.72 7.35 -32.21
N GLY A 62 -8.67 7.85 -33.01
CA GLY A 62 -9.27 7.08 -34.11
C GLY A 62 -10.07 5.85 -33.67
N VAL A 63 -10.56 5.83 -32.43
CA VAL A 63 -11.38 4.73 -31.89
C VAL A 63 -12.74 4.75 -32.56
N ASN A 64 -13.18 3.59 -33.05
CA ASN A 64 -14.52 3.45 -33.62
C ASN A 64 -15.58 3.64 -32.53
N LEU A 65 -16.38 4.72 -32.63
CA LEU A 65 -17.40 5.05 -31.63
C LEU A 65 -18.59 4.07 -31.63
N ASP A 66 -18.74 3.26 -32.67
CA ASP A 66 -19.75 2.21 -32.76
C ASP A 66 -19.28 0.86 -32.17
N ASP A 67 -18.03 0.79 -31.69
CA ASP A 67 -17.50 -0.36 -30.95
C ASP A 67 -17.56 -0.10 -29.42
N PRO A 68 -18.47 -0.79 -28.70
CA PRO A 68 -18.62 -0.59 -27.26
C PRO A 68 -17.38 -1.00 -26.46
N SER A 69 -16.66 -2.03 -26.88
CA SER A 69 -15.47 -2.52 -26.17
C SER A 69 -14.31 -1.55 -26.34
N ALA A 70 -14.07 -1.09 -27.56
CA ALA A 70 -12.99 -0.14 -27.86
C ALA A 70 -13.22 1.23 -27.20
N THR A 71 -14.46 1.73 -27.20
CA THR A 71 -14.80 2.98 -26.49
C THR A 71 -14.66 2.85 -24.98
N ALA A 72 -15.01 1.70 -24.40
CA ALA A 72 -14.80 1.42 -22.98
C ALA A 72 -13.31 1.35 -22.61
N ALA A 73 -12.50 0.63 -23.38
CA ALA A 73 -11.05 0.55 -23.19
C ALA A 73 -10.38 1.93 -23.28
N SER A 74 -10.81 2.74 -24.25
CA SER A 74 -10.36 4.14 -24.36
C SER A 74 -10.79 4.97 -23.14
N THR A 75 -12.00 4.77 -22.61
CA THR A 75 -12.43 5.51 -21.42
C THR A 75 -11.67 5.08 -20.15
N ARG A 76 -11.36 3.79 -19.99
CA ARG A 76 -10.62 3.26 -18.81
C ARG A 76 -9.18 3.75 -18.76
N SER A 77 -8.55 3.96 -19.92
CA SER A 77 -7.17 4.48 -20.03
C SER A 77 -7.09 6.01 -20.01
N MET A 78 -8.23 6.71 -19.95
CA MET A 78 -8.28 8.17 -19.96
C MET A 78 -7.82 8.76 -18.62
N ARG A 79 -6.82 9.63 -18.66
CA ARG A 79 -6.48 10.52 -17.55
C ARG A 79 -7.27 11.82 -17.68
N LEU A 80 -8.30 11.99 -16.86
CA LEU A 80 -9.13 13.19 -16.83
C LEU A 80 -8.82 14.06 -15.60
N GLU A 81 -8.47 15.32 -15.83
CA GLU A 81 -8.28 16.34 -14.79
C GLU A 81 -9.20 17.52 -15.06
N MET A 82 -9.85 18.05 -14.00
CA MET A 82 -10.80 19.17 -14.13
C MET A 82 -10.50 20.30 -13.13
N PRO A 83 -9.33 20.95 -13.22
CA PRO A 83 -8.96 22.03 -12.30
C PRO A 83 -9.84 23.27 -12.52
N VAL A 84 -10.06 24.04 -11.45
CA VAL A 84 -10.68 25.36 -11.54
C VAL A 84 -9.57 26.42 -11.49
N VAL A 85 -9.40 27.14 -12.59
CA VAL A 85 -8.39 28.21 -12.73
C VAL A 85 -9.13 29.52 -12.94
N GLN A 86 -8.90 30.52 -12.07
CA GLN A 86 -9.56 31.83 -12.11
C GLN A 86 -11.11 31.74 -12.17
N GLY A 87 -11.70 30.75 -11.50
CA GLY A 87 -13.16 30.55 -11.47
C GLY A 87 -13.75 29.84 -12.69
N VAL A 88 -12.92 29.45 -13.67
CA VAL A 88 -13.33 28.67 -14.84
C VAL A 88 -12.86 27.22 -14.67
N GLN A 89 -13.79 26.27 -14.86
CA GLN A 89 -13.47 24.85 -14.87
C GLN A 89 -12.82 24.48 -16.21
N GLN A 90 -11.53 24.17 -16.15
CA GLN A 90 -10.78 23.60 -17.27
C GLN A 90 -10.96 22.08 -17.29
N VAL A 91 -10.78 21.47 -18.45
CA VAL A 91 -10.88 20.03 -18.66
C VAL A 91 -9.65 19.57 -19.44
N TRP A 92 -8.87 18.68 -18.83
CA TRP A 92 -7.64 18.16 -19.38
C TRP A 92 -7.75 16.65 -19.56
N VAL A 93 -7.38 16.16 -20.74
CA VAL A 93 -7.37 14.73 -21.08
C VAL A 93 -5.99 14.34 -21.56
N ASP A 94 -5.37 13.35 -20.90
CA ASP A 94 -4.05 12.82 -21.26
C ASP A 94 -3.00 13.94 -21.48
N GLY A 95 -3.02 14.94 -20.59
CA GLY A 95 -2.12 16.09 -20.65
C GLY A 95 -2.49 17.20 -21.64
N HIS A 96 -3.59 17.08 -22.38
CA HIS A 96 -4.07 18.10 -23.31
C HIS A 96 -5.21 18.91 -22.71
N ASP A 97 -5.16 20.25 -22.81
CA ASP A 97 -6.30 21.12 -22.47
C ASP A 97 -7.37 20.97 -23.56
N VAL A 98 -8.49 20.34 -23.18
CA VAL A 98 -9.61 20.08 -24.08
C VAL A 98 -10.82 20.95 -23.77
N THR A 99 -10.68 21.97 -22.92
CA THR A 99 -11.77 22.79 -22.39
C THR A 99 -12.69 23.32 -23.49
N GLU A 100 -12.15 23.90 -24.56
CA GLU A 100 -12.95 24.45 -25.65
C GLU A 100 -13.34 23.38 -26.69
N VAL A 101 -12.43 22.47 -27.03
CA VAL A 101 -12.66 21.49 -28.11
C VAL A 101 -13.77 20.50 -27.79
N ILE A 102 -13.95 20.12 -26.51
CA ILE A 102 -15.06 19.23 -26.11
C ILE A 102 -16.44 19.88 -26.30
N ARG A 103 -16.52 21.19 -26.52
CA ARG A 103 -17.78 21.94 -26.68
C ARG A 103 -18.10 22.24 -28.15
N THR A 104 -17.27 21.77 -29.08
CA THR A 104 -17.51 21.88 -30.52
C THR A 104 -18.75 21.08 -30.95
N PRO A 105 -19.39 21.46 -32.07
CA PRO A 105 -20.52 20.71 -32.63
C PRO A 105 -20.21 19.24 -32.91
N ASP A 106 -18.99 18.93 -33.38
CA ASP A 106 -18.59 17.57 -33.76
C ASP A 106 -18.57 16.61 -32.56
N VAL A 107 -17.95 17.01 -31.45
CA VAL A 107 -17.96 16.22 -30.20
C VAL A 107 -19.36 16.16 -29.61
N THR A 108 -20.08 17.28 -29.60
CA THR A 108 -21.43 17.36 -29.00
C THR A 108 -22.44 16.49 -29.72
N ARG A 109 -22.33 16.34 -31.05
CA ARG A 109 -23.19 15.48 -31.86
C ARG A 109 -22.94 13.99 -31.57
N LEU A 110 -21.71 13.60 -31.26
CA LEU A 110 -21.32 12.19 -31.12
C LEU A 110 -21.32 11.66 -29.68
N VAL A 111 -21.43 12.52 -28.67
CA VAL A 111 -21.40 12.12 -27.25
C VAL A 111 -22.44 11.04 -26.88
N HIS A 112 -23.57 11.03 -27.57
CA HIS A 112 -24.65 10.07 -27.33
C HIS A 112 -24.26 8.60 -27.64
N LYS A 113 -23.20 8.37 -28.42
CA LYS A 113 -22.70 7.02 -28.68
C LYS A 113 -22.00 6.44 -27.45
N LEU A 114 -21.23 7.27 -26.74
CA LEU A 114 -20.52 6.87 -25.54
C LEU A 114 -21.42 6.90 -24.29
N ASP A 115 -22.33 7.87 -24.19
CA ASP A 115 -23.15 8.03 -23.00
C ASP A 115 -24.21 6.92 -22.80
N ARG A 116 -24.43 6.08 -23.82
CA ARG A 116 -25.29 4.88 -23.82
C ARG A 116 -24.55 3.59 -23.50
N ASN A 117 -23.21 3.60 -23.57
CA ASN A 117 -22.41 2.41 -23.33
C ASN A 117 -22.18 2.23 -21.82
N ALA A 118 -22.72 1.15 -21.24
CA ALA A 118 -22.61 0.86 -19.80
C ALA A 118 -21.15 0.76 -19.32
N ASP A 119 -20.27 0.20 -20.15
CA ASP A 119 -18.85 -0.03 -19.82
C ASP A 119 -18.01 1.25 -19.90
N VAL A 120 -18.48 2.26 -20.65
CA VAL A 120 -17.93 3.62 -20.63
C VAL A 120 -18.46 4.40 -19.42
N ARG A 121 -19.74 4.20 -19.08
CA ARG A 121 -20.39 4.89 -17.95
C ARG A 121 -19.83 4.44 -16.61
N ALA A 122 -19.60 3.15 -16.40
CA ALA A 122 -19.10 2.62 -15.13
C ALA A 122 -17.85 3.35 -14.58
N PRO A 123 -16.75 3.50 -15.34
CA PRO A 123 -15.57 4.25 -14.88
C PRO A 123 -15.84 5.76 -14.73
N LEU A 124 -16.67 6.36 -15.60
CA LEU A 124 -17.02 7.78 -15.49
C LEU A 124 -17.90 8.08 -14.27
N VAL A 125 -18.84 7.21 -13.91
CA VAL A 125 -19.68 7.33 -12.72
C VAL A 125 -18.84 7.16 -11.45
N ALA A 126 -17.90 6.20 -11.43
CA ALA A 126 -16.95 6.07 -10.34
C ALA A 126 -16.12 7.37 -10.16
N LEU A 127 -15.64 7.95 -11.26
CA LEU A 127 -14.90 9.22 -11.23
C LEU A 127 -15.78 10.39 -10.79
N GLN A 128 -17.04 10.47 -11.26
CA GLN A 128 -18.00 11.49 -10.83
C GLN A 128 -18.24 11.43 -9.32
N ARG A 129 -18.47 10.22 -8.78
CA ARG A 129 -18.65 9.99 -7.35
C ARG A 129 -17.41 10.40 -6.55
N PHE A 130 -16.24 10.00 -7.03
CA PHE A 130 -14.97 10.37 -6.41
C PHE A 130 -14.76 11.89 -6.39
N LEU A 131 -15.02 12.60 -7.50
CA LEU A 131 -14.89 14.05 -7.57
C LEU A 131 -15.92 14.77 -6.68
N GLY A 132 -17.17 14.29 -6.64
CA GLY A 132 -18.22 14.83 -5.80
C GLY A 132 -18.01 14.61 -4.30
N ALA A 133 -17.33 13.54 -3.90
CA ALA A 133 -17.08 13.22 -2.48
C ALA A 133 -15.92 14.01 -1.85
N LYS A 134 -15.10 14.72 -2.64
CA LYS A 134 -13.92 15.45 -2.13
C LYS A 134 -14.29 16.69 -1.31
N GLN A 135 -15.43 17.31 -1.59
CA GLN A 135 -15.90 18.54 -0.97
C GLN A 135 -17.39 18.75 -1.30
N PRO A 136 -18.12 19.62 -0.57
CA PRO A 136 -19.49 19.96 -0.92
C PRO A 136 -19.60 20.38 -2.38
N THR A 137 -20.49 19.75 -3.14
CA THR A 137 -20.51 19.80 -4.60
C THR A 137 -21.93 19.99 -5.13
N VAL A 138 -22.09 20.87 -6.11
CA VAL A 138 -23.25 20.94 -6.99
C VAL A 138 -22.91 20.19 -8.27
N ALA A 139 -23.57 19.05 -8.47
CA ALA A 139 -23.36 18.19 -9.63
C ALA A 139 -24.54 18.32 -10.58
N GLU A 140 -24.28 18.56 -11.87
CA GLU A 140 -25.31 18.63 -12.90
C GLU A 140 -25.19 17.51 -13.92
N GLY A 141 -26.33 17.01 -14.38
CA GLY A 141 -26.38 15.94 -15.36
C GLY A 141 -27.79 15.51 -15.71
N ARG A 142 -27.93 14.22 -16.01
CA ARG A 142 -29.20 13.61 -16.45
C ARG A 142 -29.70 12.50 -15.50
N ASP A 143 -28.85 12.05 -14.59
CA ASP A 143 -29.04 10.94 -13.68
C ASP A 143 -28.24 11.12 -12.37
N MET A 144 -28.02 12.37 -11.97
CA MET A 144 -27.28 12.72 -10.76
C MET A 144 -27.99 12.25 -9.51
N GLY A 145 -29.30 12.50 -9.39
CA GLY A 145 -30.10 12.11 -8.22
C GLY A 145 -30.58 10.66 -8.25
N THR A 146 -30.48 9.97 -9.40
CA THR A 146 -30.97 8.59 -9.57
C THR A 146 -29.86 7.54 -9.61
N VAL A 147 -28.71 7.85 -10.21
CA VAL A 147 -27.63 6.88 -10.44
C VAL A 147 -26.32 7.33 -9.80
N VAL A 148 -25.89 8.57 -10.02
CA VAL A 148 -24.54 8.99 -9.60
C VAL A 148 -24.49 9.28 -8.10
N PHE A 149 -25.46 10.03 -7.59
CA PHE A 149 -25.60 10.43 -6.19
C PHE A 149 -27.02 10.16 -5.68
N PRO A 150 -27.45 8.88 -5.58
CA PRO A 150 -28.77 8.51 -5.08
C PRO A 150 -28.98 8.90 -3.61
N ASP A 151 -27.92 9.20 -2.86
CA ASP A 151 -28.00 9.68 -1.48
C ASP A 151 -27.76 11.21 -1.35
N ALA A 152 -27.81 11.94 -2.47
CA ALA A 152 -27.68 13.39 -2.47
C ALA A 152 -28.79 14.02 -1.59
N ARG A 153 -28.38 14.86 -0.65
CA ARG A 153 -29.27 15.49 0.34
C ARG A 153 -30.26 16.49 -0.25
N CYS A 154 -29.94 17.05 -1.41
CA CYS A 154 -30.87 17.86 -2.18
C CYS A 154 -30.81 17.42 -3.64
N LYS A 155 -31.93 16.92 -4.16
CA LYS A 155 -32.08 16.53 -5.57
C LYS A 155 -33.13 17.44 -6.20
N ILE A 156 -32.78 18.03 -7.33
CA ILE A 156 -33.62 18.97 -8.05
C ILE A 156 -33.75 18.47 -9.47
N TYR A 157 -34.99 18.42 -9.95
CA TYR A 157 -35.29 18.18 -11.35
C TYR A 157 -35.77 19.49 -11.97
N LEU A 158 -34.87 20.12 -12.73
CA LEU A 158 -35.14 21.35 -13.46
C LEU A 158 -35.87 21.03 -14.76
N ASP A 159 -37.00 21.68 -14.98
CA ASP A 159 -37.77 21.55 -16.21
C ASP A 159 -38.15 22.92 -16.79
N ALA A 160 -38.56 22.93 -18.05
CA ALA A 160 -39.16 24.08 -18.72
C ALA A 160 -39.90 23.62 -19.97
N SER A 161 -40.92 24.37 -20.38
CA SER A 161 -41.65 24.11 -21.61
C SER A 161 -40.68 24.01 -22.80
N LEU A 162 -40.98 23.10 -23.74
CA LEU A 162 -40.16 22.91 -24.93
C LEU A 162 -39.97 24.23 -25.71
N GLU A 163 -41.00 25.08 -25.70
CA GLU A 163 -40.95 26.43 -26.28
C GLU A 163 -39.93 27.32 -25.57
N ALA A 164 -39.97 27.44 -24.25
CA ALA A 164 -39.02 28.25 -23.48
C ALA A 164 -37.58 27.74 -23.63
N ARG A 165 -37.37 26.41 -23.66
CA ARG A 165 -36.04 25.80 -23.87
C ARG A 165 -35.52 26.07 -25.29
N THR A 166 -36.39 26.02 -26.29
CA THR A 166 -36.07 26.35 -27.68
C THR A 166 -35.67 27.82 -27.81
N GLN A 167 -36.47 28.75 -27.24
CA GLN A 167 -36.19 30.19 -27.27
C GLN A 167 -34.87 30.53 -26.58
N ARG A 168 -34.61 29.97 -25.39
CA ARG A 168 -33.33 30.15 -24.66
C ARG A 168 -32.14 29.66 -25.47
N ARG A 169 -32.26 28.49 -26.08
CA ARG A 169 -31.19 27.91 -26.91
C ARG A 169 -30.99 28.69 -28.21
N ALA A 170 -32.06 29.17 -28.82
CA ALA A 170 -32.01 30.04 -29.99
C ALA A 170 -31.30 31.36 -29.67
N ALA A 171 -31.60 31.98 -28.52
CA ALA A 171 -30.91 33.18 -28.06
C ALA A 171 -29.41 32.95 -27.83
N GLU A 172 -29.03 31.82 -27.20
CA GLU A 172 -27.62 31.46 -26.99
C GLU A 172 -26.87 31.25 -28.32
N LEU A 173 -27.49 30.58 -29.29
CA LEU A 173 -26.90 30.33 -30.61
C LEU A 173 -26.77 31.63 -31.43
N ARG A 174 -27.77 32.52 -31.37
CA ARG A 174 -27.71 33.85 -31.99
C ARG A 174 -26.59 34.71 -31.41
N GLN A 175 -26.40 34.69 -30.09
CA GLN A 175 -25.28 35.38 -29.43
C GLN A 175 -23.91 34.86 -29.89
N LYS A 176 -23.82 33.60 -30.33
CA LYS A 176 -22.62 32.97 -30.89
C LYS A 176 -22.49 33.12 -32.41
N GLY A 177 -23.36 33.90 -33.04
CA GLY A 177 -23.35 34.14 -34.49
C GLY A 177 -23.82 32.94 -35.33
N VAL A 178 -24.48 31.95 -34.72
CA VAL A 178 -24.99 30.76 -35.41
C VAL A 178 -26.40 31.05 -35.94
N PRO A 179 -26.67 30.82 -37.23
CA PRO A 179 -28.03 30.93 -37.78
C PRO A 179 -28.97 29.94 -37.09
N VAL A 180 -30.18 30.38 -36.71
CA VAL A 180 -31.15 29.54 -35.99
C VAL A 180 -32.48 29.46 -36.74
N ASN A 181 -32.85 28.26 -37.14
CA ASN A 181 -34.23 27.89 -37.47
C ASN A 181 -34.91 27.34 -36.20
N GLU A 182 -35.83 28.10 -35.62
CA GLU A 182 -36.45 27.72 -34.35
C GLU A 182 -37.34 26.47 -34.45
N THR A 183 -37.88 26.16 -35.64
CA THR A 183 -38.69 24.96 -35.85
C THR A 183 -37.84 23.70 -35.87
N GLU A 184 -36.70 23.74 -36.56
CA GLU A 184 -35.72 22.64 -36.58
C GLU A 184 -35.09 22.44 -35.20
N LEU A 185 -34.69 23.52 -34.54
CA LEU A 185 -34.10 23.48 -33.19
C LEU A 185 -35.08 22.88 -32.16
N ARG A 186 -36.38 23.22 -32.27
CA ARG A 186 -37.43 22.66 -31.40
C ARG A 186 -37.52 21.15 -31.56
N GLU A 187 -37.50 20.67 -32.80
CA GLU A 187 -37.58 19.25 -33.11
C GLU A 187 -36.33 18.48 -32.70
N GLU A 188 -35.15 19.07 -32.87
CA GLU A 188 -33.88 18.51 -32.37
C GLU A 188 -33.88 18.32 -30.83
N ILE A 189 -34.37 19.33 -30.10
CA ILE A 189 -34.49 19.24 -28.63
C ILE A 189 -35.49 18.14 -28.25
N ARG A 190 -36.63 18.05 -28.94
CA ARG A 190 -37.65 17.02 -28.71
C ARG A 190 -37.11 15.61 -28.90
N ILE A 191 -36.47 15.35 -30.04
CA ILE A 191 -35.87 14.05 -30.37
C ILE A 191 -34.80 13.68 -29.33
N ARG A 192 -33.96 14.63 -28.93
CA ARG A 192 -32.89 14.39 -27.95
C ARG A 192 -33.45 14.03 -26.57
N ASP A 193 -34.52 14.68 -26.13
CA ASP A 193 -35.15 14.37 -24.86
C ASP A 193 -35.79 12.98 -24.88
N GLU A 194 -36.54 12.66 -25.95
CA GLU A 194 -37.15 11.34 -26.16
C GLU A 194 -36.08 10.23 -26.11
N GLN A 195 -34.97 10.42 -26.82
CA GLN A 195 -33.83 9.51 -26.82
C GLN A 195 -33.13 9.38 -25.47
N THR A 196 -33.16 10.41 -24.62
CA THR A 196 -32.53 10.37 -23.30
C THR A 196 -33.45 9.71 -22.27
N MET A 197 -34.76 9.92 -22.38
CA MET A 197 -35.76 9.35 -21.47
C MET A 197 -35.98 7.85 -21.73
N THR A 198 -35.80 7.39 -22.97
CA THR A 198 -36.11 6.01 -23.40
C THR A 198 -34.88 5.08 -23.48
N ARG A 199 -33.66 5.57 -23.20
CA ARG A 199 -32.44 4.73 -23.28
C ARG A 199 -32.42 3.62 -22.22
N ALA A 200 -31.86 2.47 -22.58
CA ALA A 200 -31.78 1.29 -21.71
C ALA A 200 -30.90 1.49 -20.47
N VAL A 201 -29.81 2.26 -20.59
CA VAL A 201 -28.85 2.50 -19.51
C VAL A 201 -28.99 3.91 -18.96
N SER A 202 -29.32 4.02 -17.67
CA SER A 202 -29.49 5.28 -16.93
C SER A 202 -30.40 6.30 -17.64
N PRO A 203 -31.66 5.98 -17.96
CA PRO A 203 -32.58 6.93 -18.60
C PRO A 203 -32.75 8.21 -17.78
N LEU A 204 -32.96 9.35 -18.46
CA LEU A 204 -33.35 10.59 -17.77
C LEU A 204 -34.69 10.36 -17.09
N ARG A 205 -34.65 10.26 -15.76
CA ARG A 205 -35.81 10.09 -14.89
C ARG A 205 -35.64 10.99 -13.69
N ARG A 206 -36.75 11.57 -13.24
CA ARG A 206 -36.79 12.28 -11.96
C ARG A 206 -36.61 11.26 -10.83
N ALA A 207 -35.69 11.51 -9.90
CA ALA A 207 -35.61 10.72 -8.67
C ALA A 207 -36.88 10.91 -7.83
N ASP A 208 -37.31 9.88 -7.12
CA ASP A 208 -38.59 9.90 -6.40
C ASP A 208 -38.65 11.00 -5.32
N ASP A 209 -37.50 11.32 -4.73
CA ASP A 209 -37.30 12.36 -3.73
C ASP A 209 -36.79 13.70 -4.31
N ALA A 210 -36.73 13.85 -5.64
CA ALA A 210 -36.30 15.10 -6.26
C ALA A 210 -37.41 16.17 -6.28
N VAL A 211 -37.04 17.39 -5.89
CA VAL A 211 -37.91 18.57 -6.00
C VAL A 211 -38.01 18.96 -7.47
N TYR A 212 -39.23 18.92 -8.01
CA TYR A 212 -39.53 19.38 -9.36
C TYR A 212 -39.63 20.91 -9.40
N LEU A 213 -38.89 21.55 -10.30
CA LEU A 213 -38.91 23.00 -10.47
C LEU A 213 -39.10 23.36 -11.96
N ASP A 214 -40.31 23.83 -12.29
CA ASP A 214 -40.61 24.40 -13.60
C ASP A 214 -40.04 25.83 -13.67
N THR A 215 -39.14 26.04 -14.61
CA THR A 215 -38.45 27.31 -14.82
C THR A 215 -39.01 28.11 -16.00
N THR A 216 -40.09 27.67 -16.65
CA THR A 216 -40.63 28.25 -17.90
C THR A 216 -40.73 29.78 -17.84
N ASN A 217 -41.32 30.30 -16.76
CA ASN A 217 -41.57 31.75 -16.58
C ASN A 217 -40.64 32.40 -15.53
N LEU A 218 -39.54 31.74 -15.16
CA LEU A 218 -38.61 32.24 -14.16
C LEU A 218 -37.32 32.74 -14.82
N THR A 219 -36.79 33.84 -14.29
CA THR A 219 -35.44 34.31 -14.60
C THR A 219 -34.39 33.40 -13.96
N ILE A 220 -33.15 33.43 -14.47
CA ILE A 220 -32.06 32.61 -13.91
C ILE A 220 -31.81 32.97 -12.43
N ASP A 221 -31.97 34.25 -12.06
CA ASP A 221 -31.78 34.72 -10.68
C ASP A 221 -32.82 34.10 -9.75
N GLU A 222 -34.10 34.16 -10.11
CA GLU A 222 -35.20 33.56 -9.34
C GLU A 222 -35.04 32.04 -9.20
N VAL A 223 -34.56 31.36 -10.25
CA VAL A 223 -34.29 29.92 -10.20
C VAL A 223 -33.13 29.61 -9.24
N VAL A 224 -32.05 30.37 -9.29
CA VAL A 224 -30.89 30.20 -8.40
C VAL A 224 -31.30 30.46 -6.94
N GLU A 225 -32.05 31.52 -6.67
CA GLU A 225 -32.54 31.83 -5.31
C GLU A 225 -33.42 30.71 -4.74
N LYS A 226 -34.37 30.20 -5.54
CA LYS A 226 -35.21 29.06 -5.13
C LYS A 226 -34.39 27.82 -4.82
N ILE A 227 -33.42 27.48 -5.65
CA ILE A 227 -32.56 26.30 -5.44
C ILE A 227 -31.66 26.48 -4.22
N VAL A 228 -31.08 27.67 -4.03
CA VAL A 228 -30.24 27.96 -2.85
C VAL A 228 -31.08 27.87 -1.57
N SER A 229 -32.32 28.37 -1.58
CA SER A 229 -33.23 28.24 -0.45
C SER A 229 -33.58 26.79 -0.15
N LEU A 230 -33.86 25.98 -1.18
CA LEU A 230 -34.16 24.55 -1.03
C LEU A 230 -32.95 23.77 -0.51
N ALA A 231 -31.76 24.04 -1.05
CA ALA A 231 -30.53 23.40 -0.59
C ALA A 231 -30.28 23.72 0.89
N LYS A 232 -30.52 24.96 1.33
CA LYS A 232 -30.39 25.38 2.73
C LYS A 232 -31.46 24.77 3.65
N SER A 233 -32.72 24.65 3.22
CA SER A 233 -33.75 24.02 4.06
C SER A 233 -33.50 22.51 4.25
N CYS A 234 -32.97 21.84 3.23
CA CYS A 234 -32.44 20.47 3.34
C CYS A 234 -31.24 20.38 4.31
N MET A 235 -30.57 21.50 4.63
CA MET A 235 -29.49 21.55 5.62
C MET A 235 -30.00 21.56 7.07
N ASP A 236 -31.16 22.16 7.35
CA ASP A 236 -31.65 22.37 8.72
C ASP A 236 -32.45 21.18 9.29
N TYR A 237 -33.04 20.33 8.44
CA TYR A 237 -33.86 19.17 8.84
C TYR A 237 -33.09 17.99 9.46
N GLY A 238 -31.75 18.03 9.51
CA GLY A 238 -30.90 16.94 10.00
C GLY A 238 -30.71 16.86 11.52
N SER A 239 -31.38 17.70 12.32
CA SER A 239 -31.11 17.81 13.76
C SER A 239 -32.16 17.20 14.71
N HIS A 240 -33.34 16.76 14.25
CA HIS A 240 -34.41 16.29 15.16
C HIS A 240 -35.28 15.15 14.59
N SER A 241 -34.97 13.89 14.93
CA SER A 241 -35.98 12.84 15.27
C SER A 241 -35.31 11.55 15.78
N PRO A 242 -35.94 10.84 16.75
CA PRO A 242 -35.33 9.70 17.45
C PRO A 242 -35.60 8.37 16.72
N ALA A 243 -34.62 7.47 16.74
CA ALA A 243 -34.74 6.11 16.21
C ALA A 243 -35.58 5.21 17.14
N PRO A 244 -36.33 4.22 16.59
CA PRO A 244 -37.08 3.27 17.40
C PRO A 244 -36.15 2.25 18.06
N SER A 245 -36.51 1.88 19.28
CA SER A 245 -35.83 0.91 20.14
C SER A 245 -35.67 -0.47 19.49
N ALA A 246 -34.44 -0.84 19.15
CA ALA A 246 -34.04 -2.24 19.01
C ALA A 246 -33.40 -2.68 20.33
N GLN A 247 -33.92 -3.78 20.86
CA GLN A 247 -33.54 -4.39 22.13
C GLN A 247 -32.06 -4.74 22.19
N ALA A 248 -31.52 -4.63 23.40
CA ALA A 248 -30.13 -4.84 23.76
C ALA A 248 -29.58 -6.19 23.30
N ALA A 249 -28.62 -6.13 22.37
CA ALA A 249 -27.52 -7.08 22.32
C ALA A 249 -26.27 -6.29 22.71
N ASN A 250 -25.72 -6.63 23.88
CA ASN A 250 -24.49 -6.07 24.42
C ASN A 250 -23.31 -6.41 23.48
N ASN A 251 -22.96 -5.52 22.56
CA ASN A 251 -21.67 -5.52 21.89
C ASN A 251 -21.08 -4.13 22.01
N LYS A 252 -20.15 -3.98 22.97
CA LYS A 252 -19.35 -2.77 23.16
C LYS A 252 -18.61 -2.47 21.86
N SER A 253 -18.90 -1.33 21.24
CA SER A 253 -18.01 -0.74 20.24
C SER A 253 -16.64 -0.50 20.90
N PRO A 254 -15.50 -0.77 20.23
CA PRO A 254 -14.20 -0.55 20.83
C PRO A 254 -14.01 0.95 21.17
N SER A 255 -13.52 1.21 22.37
CA SER A 255 -13.12 2.56 22.80
C SER A 255 -12.03 3.09 21.86
N PRO A 256 -12.05 4.36 21.44
CA PRO A 256 -10.98 4.95 20.62
C PRO A 256 -9.65 5.12 21.37
N VAL A 257 -9.64 4.79 22.66
CA VAL A 257 -8.48 4.81 23.56
C VAL A 257 -8.05 3.38 23.87
N SER A 258 -6.75 3.10 23.74
CA SER A 258 -6.17 1.76 23.91
C SER A 258 -6.37 1.22 25.32
N THR A 259 -6.84 -0.03 25.41
CA THR A 259 -6.88 -0.83 26.65
C THR A 259 -5.70 -1.79 26.76
N ARG A 260 -4.71 -1.69 25.87
CA ARG A 260 -3.59 -2.62 25.79
C ARG A 260 -2.73 -2.57 27.05
N LEU A 261 -2.43 -3.74 27.62
CA LEU A 261 -1.51 -3.86 28.76
C LEU A 261 -0.09 -3.46 28.34
N TRP A 262 0.57 -2.61 29.14
CA TRP A 262 1.99 -2.27 28.97
C TRP A 262 2.83 -3.01 30.00
N LYS A 263 3.85 -3.74 29.53
CA LYS A 263 4.76 -4.50 30.38
C LYS A 263 6.19 -3.97 30.22
N VAL A 264 6.74 -3.39 31.28
CA VAL A 264 8.12 -2.90 31.29
C VAL A 264 9.09 -4.08 31.37
N ILE A 265 10.11 -4.07 30.53
CA ILE A 265 11.16 -5.08 30.47
C ILE A 265 12.19 -4.80 31.57
N GLU A 266 12.56 -5.84 32.32
CA GLU A 266 13.63 -5.78 33.31
C GLU A 266 14.97 -6.26 32.73
N SER A 267 16.07 -5.76 33.29
CA SER A 267 17.44 -6.15 32.91
C SER A 267 18.26 -6.51 34.14
N ASP A 268 19.26 -7.39 34.00
CA ASP A 268 20.22 -7.66 35.07
C ASP A 268 21.05 -6.41 35.42
N ALA A 269 20.83 -5.87 36.62
CA ALA A 269 21.54 -4.70 37.14
C ALA A 269 23.07 -4.86 37.17
N LYS A 270 23.59 -6.08 37.37
CA LYS A 270 25.03 -6.34 37.35
C LYS A 270 25.59 -6.21 35.95
N ALA A 271 24.92 -6.80 34.96
CA ALA A 271 25.28 -6.63 33.55
C ALA A 271 25.26 -5.15 33.15
N VAL A 272 24.21 -4.41 33.50
CA VAL A 272 24.10 -2.97 33.20
C VAL A 272 25.27 -2.17 33.79
N SER A 273 25.60 -2.38 35.06
CA SER A 273 26.72 -1.69 35.73
C SER A 273 28.07 -2.02 35.07
N SER A 274 28.29 -3.29 34.74
CA SER A 274 29.49 -3.77 34.05
C SER A 274 29.66 -3.10 32.68
N LEU A 275 28.59 -3.06 31.88
CA LEU A 275 28.59 -2.44 30.55
C LEU A 275 28.83 -0.92 30.61
N CYS A 276 28.20 -0.21 31.54
CA CYS A 276 28.43 1.22 31.74
C CYS A 276 29.91 1.50 32.02
N LYS A 277 30.52 0.73 32.93
CA LYS A 277 31.92 0.91 33.32
C LYS A 277 32.88 0.55 32.18
N ALA A 278 32.62 -0.53 31.45
CA ALA A 278 33.56 -1.06 30.47
C ALA A 278 33.46 -0.38 29.09
N LEU A 279 32.30 0.18 28.72
CA LEU A 279 32.08 0.80 27.40
C LEU A 279 31.88 2.33 27.46
N GLY A 280 31.64 2.90 28.66
CA GLY A 280 31.36 4.33 28.81
C GLY A 280 30.03 4.77 28.19
N VAL A 281 29.11 3.84 27.95
CA VAL A 281 27.78 4.12 27.39
C VAL A 281 26.80 4.60 28.46
N PRO A 282 25.76 5.38 28.10
CA PRO A 282 24.69 5.74 29.03
C PRO A 282 23.99 4.51 29.64
N ARG A 283 23.50 4.64 30.88
CA ARG A 283 22.81 3.57 31.61
C ARG A 283 21.65 2.95 30.82
N ILE A 284 20.88 3.77 30.12
CA ILE A 284 19.77 3.31 29.28
C ILE A 284 20.25 2.45 28.10
N VAL A 285 21.40 2.78 27.49
CA VAL A 285 22.00 1.97 26.41
C VAL A 285 22.48 0.63 26.96
N ALA A 286 23.14 0.63 28.12
CA ALA A 286 23.56 -0.59 28.81
C ALA A 286 22.36 -1.47 29.21
N HIS A 287 21.27 -0.86 29.66
CA HIS A 287 20.00 -1.53 29.95
C HIS A 287 19.43 -2.21 28.70
N LEU A 288 19.33 -1.49 27.57
CA LEU A 288 18.84 -2.03 26.30
C LEU A 288 19.70 -3.18 25.77
N LEU A 289 21.02 -3.10 25.91
CA LEU A 289 21.92 -4.20 25.53
C LEU A 289 21.68 -5.42 26.43
N ALA A 290 21.65 -5.23 27.75
CA ALA A 290 21.48 -6.32 28.70
C ALA A 290 20.09 -7.00 28.57
N SER A 291 19.01 -6.23 28.38
CA SER A 291 17.65 -6.77 28.21
C SER A 291 17.49 -7.57 26.91
N ARG A 292 18.34 -7.30 25.91
CA ARG A 292 18.40 -8.03 24.63
C ARG A 292 19.42 -9.18 24.65
N GLY A 293 19.88 -9.59 25.82
CA GLY A 293 20.81 -10.71 25.99
C GLY A 293 22.29 -10.38 25.75
N ILE A 294 22.64 -9.11 25.54
CA ILE A 294 24.01 -8.64 25.30
C ILE A 294 24.58 -8.12 26.62
N GLY A 295 24.88 -9.05 27.53
CA GLY A 295 25.30 -8.72 28.91
C GLY A 295 26.81 -8.57 29.12
N SER A 296 27.65 -9.09 28.21
CA SER A 296 29.11 -9.06 28.36
C SER A 296 29.74 -7.87 27.63
N PRO A 297 30.82 -7.26 28.17
CA PRO A 297 31.49 -6.14 27.50
C PRO A 297 32.00 -6.45 26.08
N ASP A 298 32.47 -7.68 25.85
CA ASP A 298 32.99 -8.08 24.53
C ASP A 298 31.87 -8.28 23.51
N ALA A 299 30.75 -8.91 23.92
CA ALA A 299 29.57 -9.02 23.06
C ALA A 299 29.01 -7.63 22.72
N ALA A 300 28.94 -6.72 23.71
CA ALA A 300 28.49 -5.35 23.49
C ALA A 300 29.41 -4.56 22.55
N ARG A 301 30.74 -4.72 22.66
CA ARG A 301 31.69 -4.09 21.72
C ARG A 301 31.51 -4.60 20.31
N ALA A 302 31.42 -5.93 20.13
CA ALA A 302 31.18 -6.53 18.82
C ALA A 302 29.84 -6.08 18.22
N PHE A 303 28.81 -5.94 19.06
CA PHE A 303 27.48 -5.50 18.64
C PHE A 303 27.43 -4.03 18.17
N LEU A 304 28.13 -3.15 18.89
CA LEU A 304 28.18 -1.70 18.61
C LEU A 304 29.17 -1.33 17.50
N ALA A 305 30.09 -2.24 17.16
CA ALA A 305 31.06 -2.07 16.08
C ALA A 305 31.09 -3.31 15.16
N PRO A 306 30.07 -3.50 14.30
CA PRO A 306 30.05 -4.57 13.32
C PRO A 306 31.30 -4.55 12.41
N SER A 307 31.86 -5.71 12.13
CA SER A 307 33.09 -5.86 11.31
C SER A 307 32.99 -7.09 10.40
N MET A 308 33.62 -6.98 9.22
CA MET A 308 33.74 -8.07 8.24
C MET A 308 34.45 -9.30 8.79
N ASP A 309 35.42 -9.10 9.71
CA ASP A 309 36.20 -10.20 10.33
C ASP A 309 35.35 -11.09 11.25
N LYS A 310 34.10 -10.70 11.52
CA LYS A 310 33.14 -11.45 12.33
C LYS A 310 32.13 -12.24 11.50
N LEU A 311 32.20 -12.16 10.18
CA LEU A 311 31.41 -13.02 9.29
C LEU A 311 31.91 -14.46 9.35
N SER A 312 31.00 -15.41 9.20
CA SER A 312 31.34 -16.83 9.20
C SER A 312 32.16 -17.21 7.98
N ASP A 313 32.90 -18.31 8.11
CA ASP A 313 33.55 -18.98 6.98
C ASP A 313 32.46 -19.53 6.04
N PRO A 314 32.42 -19.11 4.76
CA PRO A 314 31.45 -19.65 3.80
C PRO A 314 31.45 -21.18 3.70
N PHE A 315 32.61 -21.82 3.88
CA PHE A 315 32.74 -23.28 3.79
C PHE A 315 32.12 -24.03 4.97
N SER A 316 31.58 -23.33 5.98
CA SER A 316 30.78 -23.96 7.03
C SER A 316 29.37 -24.36 6.57
N LEU A 317 28.90 -23.87 5.41
CA LEU A 317 27.63 -24.30 4.82
C LEU A 317 27.79 -25.63 4.06
N THR A 318 26.88 -26.56 4.29
CA THR A 318 26.83 -27.86 3.62
C THR A 318 26.75 -27.70 2.10
N ASP A 319 27.58 -28.48 1.39
CA ASP A 319 27.77 -28.46 -0.08
C ASP A 319 28.33 -27.15 -0.67
N MET A 320 28.78 -26.18 0.14
CA MET A 320 29.43 -24.96 -0.39
C MET A 320 30.70 -25.30 -1.19
N ASP A 321 31.49 -26.24 -0.70
CA ASP A 321 32.68 -26.78 -1.37
C ASP A 321 32.35 -27.36 -2.76
N ARG A 322 31.29 -28.17 -2.84
CA ARG A 322 30.79 -28.78 -4.09
C ARG A 322 30.25 -27.74 -5.07
N ALA A 323 29.54 -26.72 -4.59
CA ALA A 323 29.07 -25.61 -5.42
C ALA A 323 30.26 -24.84 -6.02
N VAL A 324 31.27 -24.53 -5.20
CA VAL A 324 32.50 -23.85 -5.62
C VAL A 324 33.29 -24.69 -6.64
N GLU A 325 33.44 -25.99 -6.41
CA GLU A 325 34.13 -26.90 -7.33
C GLU A 325 33.42 -26.96 -8.68
N ARG A 326 32.09 -27.08 -8.69
CA ARG A 326 31.32 -27.13 -9.94
C ARG A 326 31.37 -25.82 -10.73
N LEU A 327 31.40 -24.66 -10.07
CA LEU A 327 31.55 -23.36 -10.72
C LEU A 327 32.97 -23.12 -11.23
N ARG A 328 34.00 -23.61 -10.54
CA ARG A 328 35.39 -23.66 -11.07
C ARG A 328 35.44 -24.46 -12.35
N LEU A 329 34.84 -25.66 -12.35
CA LEU A 329 34.76 -26.51 -13.52
C LEU A 329 34.01 -25.84 -14.69
N ALA A 330 32.91 -25.14 -14.40
CA ALA A 330 32.15 -24.38 -15.40
C ALA A 330 33.01 -23.31 -16.08
N ARG A 331 33.76 -22.54 -15.29
CA ARG A 331 34.70 -21.54 -15.79
C ARG A 331 35.77 -22.18 -16.66
N ASP A 332 36.40 -23.26 -16.19
CA ASP A 332 37.52 -23.89 -16.89
C ASP A 332 37.08 -24.57 -18.20
N ARG A 333 35.84 -25.06 -18.28
CA ARG A 333 35.24 -25.64 -19.50
C ARG A 333 34.59 -24.61 -20.44
N GLY A 334 34.34 -23.40 -19.96
CA GLY A 334 33.58 -22.40 -20.70
C GLY A 334 32.07 -22.71 -20.77
N ASP A 335 31.54 -23.45 -19.80
CA ASP A 335 30.12 -23.80 -19.71
C ASP A 335 29.25 -22.53 -19.74
N ARG A 336 28.11 -22.61 -20.43
CA ARG A 336 27.03 -21.62 -20.34
C ARG A 336 26.27 -21.86 -19.04
N VAL A 337 26.33 -20.86 -18.16
CA VAL A 337 25.71 -20.88 -16.83
C VAL A 337 24.50 -19.96 -16.81
N LEU A 338 23.38 -20.45 -16.28
CA LEU A 338 22.18 -19.67 -16.03
C LEU A 338 21.98 -19.46 -14.53
N LEU A 339 21.96 -18.21 -14.09
CA LEU A 339 21.45 -17.85 -12.77
C LEU A 339 19.93 -17.74 -12.81
N PHE A 340 19.22 -18.49 -11.98
CA PHE A 340 17.77 -18.47 -11.90
C PHE A 340 17.32 -17.92 -10.55
N GLY A 341 17.03 -16.62 -10.50
CA GLY A 341 16.65 -15.91 -9.28
C GLY A 341 15.15 -15.94 -9.00
N ASP A 342 14.73 -15.49 -7.82
CA ASP A 342 13.32 -15.15 -7.55
C ASP A 342 12.99 -13.68 -7.90
N TYR A 343 11.69 -13.38 -8.01
CA TYR A 343 11.17 -12.09 -8.48
C TYR A 343 11.12 -10.98 -7.43
N ASP A 344 11.38 -11.29 -6.16
CA ASP A 344 11.37 -10.29 -5.09
C ASP A 344 12.77 -9.69 -4.83
N VAL A 345 12.87 -8.74 -3.91
CA VAL A 345 14.14 -8.02 -3.68
C VAL A 345 15.27 -8.97 -3.27
N ASP A 346 15.01 -10.05 -2.54
CA ASP A 346 16.07 -10.95 -2.09
C ASP A 346 16.62 -11.76 -3.27
N GLY A 347 15.74 -12.42 -4.03
CA GLY A 347 16.11 -13.11 -5.27
C GLY A 347 16.78 -12.19 -6.29
N ILE A 348 16.27 -10.98 -6.50
CA ILE A 348 16.85 -9.99 -7.43
C ILE A 348 18.23 -9.53 -6.94
N ALA A 349 18.37 -9.16 -5.66
CA ALA A 349 19.63 -8.66 -5.12
C ALA A 349 20.70 -9.78 -5.09
N GLY A 350 20.32 -10.99 -4.70
CA GLY A 350 21.19 -12.16 -4.72
C GLY A 350 21.64 -12.52 -6.14
N THR A 351 20.74 -12.46 -7.12
CA THR A 351 21.07 -12.74 -8.53
C THR A 351 22.01 -11.69 -9.11
N ALA A 352 21.73 -10.40 -8.88
CA ALA A 352 22.61 -9.32 -9.32
C ALA A 352 24.00 -9.43 -8.68
N LEU A 353 24.04 -9.72 -7.37
CA LEU A 353 25.27 -9.95 -6.62
C LEU A 353 26.10 -11.09 -7.24
N LEU A 354 25.48 -12.26 -7.41
CA LEU A 354 26.20 -13.44 -7.89
C LEU A 354 26.61 -13.27 -9.34
N TYR A 355 25.80 -12.60 -10.16
CA TYR A 355 26.16 -12.25 -11.53
C TYR A 355 27.45 -11.41 -11.61
N ILE A 356 27.55 -10.36 -10.80
CA ILE A 356 28.74 -9.51 -10.72
C ILE A 356 29.95 -10.32 -10.25
N ALA A 357 29.78 -11.12 -9.19
CA ALA A 357 30.85 -11.93 -8.62
C ALA A 357 31.36 -13.00 -9.61
N LEU A 358 30.47 -13.67 -10.35
CA LEU A 358 30.84 -14.68 -11.34
C LEU A 358 31.57 -14.08 -12.54
N LYS A 359 31.17 -12.89 -13.00
CA LYS A 359 31.90 -12.16 -14.05
C LYS A 359 33.32 -11.82 -13.59
N ARG A 360 33.47 -11.33 -12.36
CA ARG A 360 34.78 -11.05 -11.75
C ARG A 360 35.63 -12.32 -11.58
N PHE A 361 34.99 -13.43 -11.23
CA PHE A 361 35.62 -14.74 -11.11
C PHE A 361 36.12 -15.32 -12.47
N GLY A 362 35.75 -14.70 -13.59
CA GLY A 362 36.16 -15.10 -14.93
C GLY A 362 35.16 -15.97 -15.67
N LEU A 363 33.92 -16.09 -15.17
CA LEU A 363 32.87 -16.87 -15.84
C LEU A 363 32.20 -16.00 -16.92
N ALA A 364 32.75 -16.06 -18.13
CA ALA A 364 32.31 -15.21 -19.25
C ALA A 364 30.88 -15.53 -19.72
N ASN A 365 30.53 -16.82 -19.82
CA ASN A 365 29.25 -17.30 -20.37
C ASN A 365 28.16 -17.42 -19.28
N CYS A 366 27.93 -16.33 -18.54
CA CYS A 366 26.88 -16.26 -17.52
C CYS A 366 25.67 -15.46 -18.02
N ALA A 367 24.47 -16.03 -17.93
CA ALA A 367 23.18 -15.39 -18.11
C ALA A 367 22.38 -15.40 -16.80
N TYR A 368 21.28 -14.65 -16.74
CA TYR A 368 20.32 -14.69 -15.64
C TYR A 368 18.89 -14.74 -16.17
N ALA A 369 17.97 -15.29 -15.38
CA ALA A 369 16.54 -15.28 -15.60
C ALA A 369 15.81 -15.12 -14.25
N LEU A 370 14.62 -14.50 -14.31
CA LEU A 370 13.71 -14.34 -13.18
C LEU A 370 12.31 -14.83 -13.62
N PRO A 371 11.57 -15.56 -12.78
CA PRO A 371 10.23 -16.01 -13.10
C PRO A 371 9.21 -14.86 -13.08
N SER A 372 8.17 -14.98 -13.87
CA SER A 372 6.99 -14.11 -13.78
C SER A 372 6.03 -14.63 -12.71
N ARG A 373 5.92 -13.93 -11.57
CA ARG A 373 4.98 -14.27 -10.49
C ARG A 373 3.53 -14.44 -10.98
N LEU A 374 3.14 -13.65 -11.98
CA LEU A 374 1.75 -13.60 -12.48
C LEU A 374 1.41 -14.80 -13.38
N ILE A 375 2.41 -15.35 -14.08
CA ILE A 375 2.23 -16.35 -15.14
C ILE A 375 2.76 -17.72 -14.69
N GLU A 376 4.00 -17.75 -14.21
CA GLU A 376 4.78 -18.97 -13.95
C GLU A 376 4.73 -19.39 -12.48
N GLY A 377 4.48 -18.45 -11.57
CA GLY A 377 4.42 -18.70 -10.13
C GLY A 377 5.77 -18.49 -9.45
N TYR A 378 6.11 -19.34 -8.48
CA TYR A 378 7.31 -19.20 -7.64
C TYR A 378 8.30 -20.33 -7.89
N GLY A 379 9.59 -19.98 -8.00
CA GLY A 379 10.71 -20.91 -8.11
C GLY A 379 10.91 -21.54 -9.49
N ILE A 380 12.02 -22.26 -9.65
CA ILE A 380 12.34 -23.01 -10.86
C ILE A 380 11.36 -24.17 -11.08
N ALA A 381 11.05 -24.43 -12.35
CA ALA A 381 10.09 -25.46 -12.80
C ALA A 381 10.65 -26.21 -14.02
N PRO A 382 10.14 -27.41 -14.36
CA PRO A 382 10.63 -28.19 -15.50
C PRO A 382 10.67 -27.44 -16.83
N GLU A 383 9.73 -26.52 -17.07
CA GLU A 383 9.63 -25.72 -18.28
C GLU A 383 10.82 -24.76 -18.42
N HIS A 384 11.29 -24.20 -17.31
CA HIS A 384 12.47 -23.34 -17.27
C HIS A 384 13.75 -24.12 -17.60
N VAL A 385 13.83 -25.37 -17.15
CA VAL A 385 14.94 -26.27 -17.48
C VAL A 385 14.94 -26.61 -18.97
N GLU A 386 13.77 -26.87 -19.55
CA GLU A 386 13.65 -27.14 -20.98
C GLU A 386 14.03 -25.92 -21.83
N ALA A 387 13.63 -24.72 -21.41
CA ALA A 387 14.08 -23.47 -22.04
C ALA A 387 15.61 -23.32 -21.96
N ALA A 388 16.20 -23.55 -20.78
CA ALA A 388 17.65 -23.51 -20.59
C ALA A 388 18.37 -24.55 -21.47
N ARG A 389 17.78 -25.74 -21.64
CA ARG A 389 18.28 -26.79 -22.56
C ARG A 389 18.29 -26.32 -24.00
N GLY A 390 17.21 -25.67 -24.45
CA GLY A 390 17.12 -25.06 -25.78
C GLY A 390 18.19 -24.00 -26.03
N ASP A 391 18.58 -23.29 -24.97
CA ASP A 391 19.67 -22.31 -24.96
C ASP A 391 21.07 -22.94 -24.82
N GLY A 392 21.18 -24.27 -24.71
CA GLY A 392 22.49 -24.93 -24.55
C GLY A 392 23.18 -24.59 -23.23
N VAL A 393 22.41 -24.30 -22.17
CA VAL A 393 22.90 -24.15 -20.80
C VAL A 393 23.39 -25.51 -20.28
N GLN A 394 24.56 -25.54 -19.65
CA GLN A 394 25.12 -26.75 -19.03
C GLN A 394 25.01 -26.74 -17.50
N LEU A 395 24.84 -25.58 -16.90
CA LEU A 395 24.72 -25.42 -15.45
C LEU A 395 23.67 -24.36 -15.11
N ILE A 396 22.72 -24.73 -14.25
CA ILE A 396 21.78 -23.80 -13.62
C ILE A 396 22.20 -23.59 -12.16
N VAL A 397 22.21 -22.33 -11.71
CA VAL A 397 22.38 -21.97 -10.30
C VAL A 397 21.14 -21.21 -9.86
N THR A 398 20.34 -21.78 -8.97
CA THR A 398 19.19 -21.05 -8.41
C THR A 398 19.65 -20.09 -7.33
N VAL A 399 18.95 -18.96 -7.20
CA VAL A 399 19.16 -17.98 -6.13
C VAL A 399 17.81 -17.67 -5.48
N ASP A 400 17.74 -17.86 -4.17
CA ASP A 400 16.53 -17.65 -3.37
C ASP A 400 15.34 -18.54 -3.80
N ASN A 401 15.64 -19.68 -4.40
CA ASN A 401 14.64 -20.70 -4.73
C ASN A 401 15.30 -22.05 -4.97
N GLY A 402 14.49 -23.09 -5.12
CA GLY A 402 14.91 -24.40 -5.60
C GLY A 402 14.99 -25.49 -4.54
N ILE A 403 14.99 -25.19 -3.23
CA ILE A 403 15.11 -26.21 -2.16
C ILE A 403 14.00 -27.26 -2.20
N ASN A 404 12.84 -26.91 -2.73
CA ASN A 404 11.70 -27.82 -2.87
C ASN A 404 11.39 -28.17 -4.34
N ALA A 405 12.23 -27.76 -5.30
CA ALA A 405 11.98 -27.90 -6.74
C ALA A 405 12.45 -29.27 -7.30
N ARG A 406 11.92 -30.36 -6.75
CA ARG A 406 12.36 -31.73 -7.09
C ARG A 406 12.08 -32.09 -8.55
N ASP A 407 10.93 -31.69 -9.08
CA ASP A 407 10.55 -31.96 -10.47
C ASP A 407 11.48 -31.24 -11.45
N ALA A 408 11.87 -30.00 -11.15
CA ALA A 408 12.83 -29.26 -11.93
C ALA A 408 14.23 -29.89 -11.87
N ALA A 409 14.66 -30.35 -10.69
CA ALA A 409 15.94 -31.04 -10.52
C ALA A 409 16.01 -32.35 -11.31
N GLU A 410 14.92 -33.13 -11.31
CA GLU A 410 14.81 -34.35 -12.11
C GLU A 410 14.77 -34.05 -13.62
N ALA A 411 14.08 -32.97 -14.03
CA ALA A 411 14.12 -32.50 -15.40
C ALA A 411 15.55 -32.09 -15.82
N ALA A 412 16.30 -31.39 -14.96
CA ALA A 412 17.68 -30.98 -15.23
C ALA A 412 18.59 -32.20 -15.41
N ARG A 413 18.45 -33.19 -14.52
CA ARG A 413 19.16 -34.47 -14.61
C ARG A 413 18.89 -35.18 -15.94
N ARG A 414 17.62 -35.25 -16.38
CA ARG A 414 17.24 -35.87 -17.67
C ARG A 414 17.75 -35.08 -18.87
N ALA A 415 17.81 -33.76 -18.74
CA ALA A 415 18.34 -32.87 -19.77
C ALA A 415 19.88 -32.88 -19.85
N GLY A 416 20.57 -33.50 -18.89
CA GLY A 416 22.03 -33.45 -18.78
C GLY A 416 22.55 -32.07 -18.35
N ILE A 417 21.72 -31.29 -17.67
CA ILE A 417 22.06 -29.97 -17.12
C ILE A 417 22.36 -30.14 -15.64
N ASP A 418 23.53 -29.67 -15.21
CA ASP A 418 23.89 -29.65 -13.80
C ASP A 418 23.09 -28.57 -13.06
N LEU A 419 22.76 -28.84 -11.80
CA LEU A 419 22.00 -27.92 -10.95
C LEU A 419 22.76 -27.65 -9.66
N ILE A 420 22.93 -26.37 -9.30
CA ILE A 420 23.31 -25.91 -7.96
C ILE A 420 22.11 -25.17 -7.39
N VAL A 421 21.69 -25.56 -6.20
CA VAL A 421 20.62 -24.86 -5.48
C VAL A 421 21.24 -23.93 -4.44
N THR A 422 20.94 -22.63 -4.49
CA THR A 422 21.23 -21.70 -3.39
C THR A 422 19.93 -21.07 -2.90
N ASP A 423 19.57 -21.36 -1.66
CA ASP A 423 18.24 -21.05 -1.11
C ASP A 423 18.32 -20.89 0.42
N HIS A 424 17.28 -20.36 1.02
CA HIS A 424 17.11 -20.24 2.46
C HIS A 424 15.72 -20.68 2.95
N HIS A 425 14.82 -21.10 2.04
CA HIS A 425 13.50 -21.61 2.39
C HIS A 425 13.57 -22.92 3.18
N GLN A 426 12.49 -23.23 3.91
CA GLN A 426 12.41 -24.46 4.70
C GLN A 426 12.39 -25.69 3.76
N PRO A 427 13.32 -26.65 3.93
CA PRO A 427 13.25 -27.91 3.18
C PRO A 427 12.01 -28.71 3.58
N GLU A 428 11.25 -29.13 2.58
CA GLU A 428 10.08 -30.00 2.74
C GLU A 428 10.47 -31.44 2.39
N GLY A 429 11.08 -32.15 3.34
CA GLY A 429 11.55 -33.53 3.15
C GLY A 429 12.93 -33.63 2.52
N GLU A 430 13.15 -34.64 1.66
CA GLU A 430 14.42 -34.83 0.94
C GLU A 430 14.74 -33.67 0.00
N THR A 431 16.01 -33.29 -0.05
CA THR A 431 16.52 -32.23 -0.92
C THR A 431 16.49 -32.65 -2.40
N PRO A 432 16.38 -31.69 -3.34
CA PRO A 432 16.40 -31.96 -4.77
C PRO A 432 17.71 -32.61 -5.21
N HIS A 433 17.63 -33.43 -6.26
CA HIS A 433 18.80 -34.06 -6.86
C HIS A 433 19.64 -33.04 -7.64
N ALA A 434 20.59 -32.41 -6.95
CA ALA A 434 21.47 -31.37 -7.47
C ALA A 434 22.95 -31.69 -7.17
N CYS A 435 23.86 -31.05 -7.92
CA CYS A 435 25.31 -31.15 -7.69
C CYS A 435 25.71 -30.60 -6.32
N ALA A 436 24.99 -29.58 -5.85
CA ALA A 436 25.12 -28.97 -4.53
C ALA A 436 23.79 -28.32 -4.11
N VAL A 437 23.46 -28.33 -2.82
CA VAL A 437 22.26 -27.69 -2.26
C VAL A 437 22.65 -26.78 -1.09
N VAL A 438 23.14 -25.58 -1.37
CA VAL A 438 23.55 -24.65 -0.32
C VAL A 438 22.32 -23.99 0.30
N ASN A 439 21.95 -24.43 1.51
CA ASN A 439 20.85 -23.84 2.27
C ASN A 439 21.15 -23.84 3.77
N PRO A 440 21.18 -22.68 4.45
CA PRO A 440 21.51 -22.59 5.87
C PRO A 440 20.56 -23.34 6.82
N LYS A 441 19.33 -23.65 6.39
CA LYS A 441 18.37 -24.45 7.17
C LYS A 441 18.65 -25.96 7.14
N ARG A 442 19.69 -26.38 6.40
CA ARG A 442 20.25 -27.75 6.49
C ARG A 442 21.20 -27.90 7.68
N GLU A 443 21.68 -26.79 8.23
CA GLU A 443 22.60 -26.78 9.36
C GLU A 443 21.86 -26.93 10.70
N ASP A 444 22.62 -27.21 11.76
CA ASP A 444 22.09 -27.22 13.11
C ASP A 444 21.42 -25.87 13.46
N PRO A 445 20.31 -25.86 14.23
CA PRO A 445 19.55 -24.63 14.53
C PRO A 445 20.34 -23.45 15.13
N GLY A 446 21.52 -23.72 15.71
CA GLY A 446 22.43 -22.71 16.28
C GLY A 446 23.50 -22.17 15.32
N HIS A 447 23.52 -22.63 14.07
CA HIS A 447 24.50 -22.19 13.08
C HIS A 447 24.39 -20.67 12.83
N PRO A 448 25.50 -19.89 12.80
CA PRO A 448 25.44 -18.43 12.70
C PRO A 448 24.68 -17.89 11.46
N MET A 449 24.70 -18.65 10.38
CA MET A 449 23.99 -18.32 9.12
C MET A 449 22.58 -18.90 9.03
N SER A 450 22.04 -19.58 10.06
CA SER A 450 20.72 -20.25 9.97
C SER A 450 19.55 -19.31 9.64
N GLY A 451 19.71 -18.02 9.95
CA GLY A 451 18.75 -16.96 9.61
C GLY A 451 19.09 -16.16 8.35
N ALA A 452 20.05 -16.59 7.52
CA ALA A 452 20.44 -15.87 6.31
C ALA A 452 19.34 -15.93 5.24
N CYS A 453 19.23 -14.87 4.43
CA CYS A 453 18.39 -14.82 3.23
C CYS A 453 19.12 -15.37 1.99
N GLY A 454 18.42 -15.55 0.88
CA GLY A 454 18.99 -15.95 -0.41
C GLY A 454 20.13 -15.05 -0.89
N ALA A 455 20.00 -13.72 -0.79
CA ALA A 455 21.10 -12.80 -1.14
C ALA A 455 22.32 -12.94 -0.23
N ALA A 456 22.12 -13.28 1.05
CA ALA A 456 23.23 -13.56 1.97
C ALA A 456 23.91 -14.90 1.61
N VAL A 457 23.15 -15.95 1.26
CA VAL A 457 23.72 -17.21 0.77
C VAL A 457 24.53 -16.98 -0.52
N ALA A 458 24.00 -16.20 -1.47
CA ALA A 458 24.70 -15.82 -2.69
C ALA A 458 25.99 -15.03 -2.38
N PHE A 459 25.96 -14.14 -1.38
CA PHE A 459 27.13 -13.43 -0.89
C PHE A 459 28.21 -14.36 -0.32
N HIS A 460 27.83 -15.36 0.47
CA HIS A 460 28.78 -16.36 0.95
C HIS A 460 29.35 -17.22 -0.17
N LEU A 461 28.54 -17.62 -1.17
CA LEU A 461 29.04 -18.31 -2.35
C LEU A 461 30.05 -17.45 -3.13
N ALA A 462 29.75 -16.16 -3.34
CA ALA A 462 30.67 -15.22 -3.95
C ALA A 462 31.99 -15.11 -3.18
N ARG A 463 31.94 -14.99 -1.84
CA ARG A 463 33.12 -14.99 -0.96
C ARG A 463 33.93 -16.27 -1.09
N ALA A 464 33.28 -17.43 -1.14
CA ALA A 464 33.95 -18.73 -1.29
C ALA A 464 34.67 -18.87 -2.63
N LEU A 465 34.12 -18.25 -3.70
CA LEU A 465 34.69 -18.27 -5.05
C LEU A 465 35.86 -17.30 -5.21
N THR A 466 35.70 -16.06 -4.74
CA THR A 466 36.63 -14.95 -5.03
C THR A 466 37.61 -14.66 -3.90
N GLY A 467 37.28 -15.05 -2.66
CA GLY A 467 37.99 -14.61 -1.46
C GLY A 467 37.72 -13.15 -1.06
N GLU A 468 36.86 -12.44 -1.81
CA GLU A 468 36.55 -11.02 -1.62
C GLU A 468 35.09 -10.83 -1.16
N SER A 469 34.75 -9.64 -0.63
CA SER A 469 33.42 -9.34 -0.05
C SER A 469 32.83 -8.03 -0.59
N HIS A 470 32.84 -7.83 -1.90
CA HIS A 470 32.56 -6.53 -2.52
C HIS A 470 31.07 -6.15 -2.56
N GLU A 471 30.17 -7.11 -2.74
CA GLU A 471 28.75 -6.87 -2.97
C GLU A 471 27.90 -6.92 -1.68
N ILE A 472 28.50 -6.60 -0.53
CA ILE A 472 27.81 -6.63 0.77
C ILE A 472 26.61 -5.66 0.84
N ASP A 473 26.61 -4.60 0.04
CA ASP A 473 25.48 -3.70 -0.09
C ASP A 473 24.25 -4.40 -0.69
N LEU A 474 24.42 -5.25 -1.71
CA LEU A 474 23.33 -6.05 -2.27
C LEU A 474 22.87 -7.15 -1.30
N ALA A 475 23.80 -7.79 -0.58
CA ALA A 475 23.46 -8.75 0.47
C ALA A 475 22.58 -8.09 1.55
N ALA A 476 22.98 -6.90 2.03
CA ALA A 476 22.22 -6.12 2.99
C ALA A 476 20.84 -5.70 2.47
N LEU A 477 20.73 -5.32 1.19
CA LEU A 477 19.47 -4.97 0.56
C LEU A 477 18.49 -6.15 0.62
N GLY A 478 18.93 -7.36 0.22
CA GLY A 478 18.12 -8.58 0.30
C GLY A 478 17.73 -8.91 1.74
N THR A 479 18.71 -8.96 2.65
CA THR A 479 18.49 -9.26 4.08
C THR A 479 17.46 -8.35 4.74
N ILE A 480 17.52 -7.03 4.47
CA ILE A 480 16.59 -6.06 5.03
C ILE A 480 15.21 -6.13 4.35
N ALA A 481 15.18 -6.36 3.04
CA ALA A 481 13.93 -6.41 2.28
C ALA A 481 13.12 -7.69 2.55
N ASP A 482 13.80 -8.80 2.84
CA ASP A 482 13.18 -10.07 3.24
C ASP A 482 12.84 -10.12 4.75
N ILE A 483 13.07 -9.02 5.48
CA ILE A 483 12.68 -8.88 6.89
C ILE A 483 13.39 -9.95 7.76
N MET A 484 14.63 -10.30 7.41
CA MET A 484 15.41 -11.22 8.22
C MET A 484 15.68 -10.66 9.63
N PRO A 485 15.84 -11.52 10.65
CA PRO A 485 16.25 -11.07 11.98
C PRO A 485 17.59 -10.34 11.89
N LEU A 486 17.63 -9.05 12.26
CA LEU A 486 18.83 -8.21 12.25
C LEU A 486 19.66 -8.41 13.52
N VAL A 487 20.03 -9.67 13.74
CA VAL A 487 20.90 -10.15 14.83
C VAL A 487 22.04 -10.98 14.22
N GLY A 488 23.10 -11.24 14.99
CA GLY A 488 24.22 -12.08 14.54
C GLY A 488 24.81 -11.60 13.20
N GLU A 489 24.96 -12.53 12.26
CA GLU A 489 25.56 -12.29 10.95
C GLU A 489 24.74 -11.34 10.07
N ASN A 490 23.41 -11.48 10.05
CA ASN A 490 22.52 -10.57 9.32
C ASN A 490 22.66 -9.11 9.77
N ARG A 491 22.92 -8.89 11.06
CA ARG A 491 23.20 -7.55 11.59
C ARG A 491 24.50 -6.98 11.01
N ILE A 492 25.53 -7.80 10.88
CA ILE A 492 26.82 -7.39 10.31
C ILE A 492 26.63 -7.00 8.84
N LEU A 493 25.96 -7.86 8.05
CA LEU A 493 25.62 -7.58 6.66
C LEU A 493 24.84 -6.28 6.53
N ALA A 494 23.74 -6.14 7.26
CA ALA A 494 22.89 -4.95 7.22
C ALA A 494 23.65 -3.68 7.62
N ALA A 495 24.41 -3.70 8.73
CA ALA A 495 25.12 -2.52 9.23
C ALA A 495 26.20 -2.04 8.25
N ILE A 496 27.04 -2.96 7.76
CA ILE A 496 28.15 -2.61 6.85
C ILE A 496 27.59 -2.24 5.47
N GLY A 497 26.59 -2.97 4.97
CA GLY A 497 25.95 -2.66 3.70
C GLY A 497 25.25 -1.29 3.70
N LEU A 498 24.53 -0.93 4.77
CA LEU A 498 23.94 0.41 4.93
C LEU A 498 25.01 1.52 4.93
N GLN A 499 26.12 1.30 5.63
CA GLN A 499 27.25 2.25 5.61
C GLN A 499 27.85 2.40 4.20
N MET A 500 27.96 1.29 3.46
CA MET A 500 28.44 1.31 2.07
C MET A 500 27.47 2.05 1.15
N MET A 501 26.16 1.80 1.26
CA MET A 501 25.13 2.52 0.50
C MET A 501 25.16 4.03 0.78
N GLY A 502 25.36 4.44 2.04
CA GLY A 502 25.43 5.85 2.40
C GLY A 502 26.69 6.55 1.84
N ARG A 503 27.85 5.89 1.86
CA ARG A 503 29.14 6.50 1.49
C ARG A 503 29.49 6.39 0.00
N LYS A 504 29.22 5.23 -0.61
CA LYS A 504 29.58 4.91 -1.98
C LYS A 504 28.47 4.07 -2.63
N PRO A 505 27.28 4.67 -2.84
CA PRO A 505 26.15 3.96 -3.45
C PRO A 505 26.47 3.53 -4.88
N ARG A 506 25.91 2.40 -5.30
CA ARG A 506 25.75 2.05 -6.71
C ARG A 506 24.87 3.07 -7.41
N ALA A 507 25.07 3.28 -8.72
CA ALA A 507 24.25 4.21 -9.51
C ALA A 507 22.75 3.89 -9.37
N GLY A 508 22.38 2.62 -9.51
CA GLY A 508 21.00 2.15 -9.31
C GLY A 508 20.42 2.48 -7.94
N LEU A 509 21.12 2.16 -6.86
CA LEU A 509 20.65 2.41 -5.49
C LEU A 509 20.58 3.91 -5.17
N ALA A 510 21.51 4.72 -5.68
CA ALA A 510 21.48 6.17 -5.52
C ALA A 510 20.23 6.77 -6.18
N GLN A 511 19.93 6.40 -7.43
CA GLN A 511 18.75 6.90 -8.12
C GLN A 511 17.45 6.38 -7.51
N LEU A 512 17.43 5.12 -7.07
CA LEU A 512 16.29 4.55 -6.35
C LEU A 512 16.02 5.29 -5.03
N ALA A 513 17.06 5.61 -4.26
CA ALA A 513 16.93 6.40 -3.04
C ALA A 513 16.39 7.80 -3.32
N ALA A 514 16.89 8.46 -4.37
CA ALA A 514 16.45 9.79 -4.77
C ALA A 514 14.96 9.84 -5.14
N VAL A 515 14.47 8.94 -6.02
CA VAL A 515 13.04 8.86 -6.36
C VAL A 515 12.20 8.42 -5.15
N SER A 516 12.82 7.67 -4.23
CA SER A 516 12.19 7.27 -2.97
C SER A 516 12.08 8.38 -1.94
N LYS A 517 12.70 9.55 -2.17
CA LYS A 517 12.85 10.64 -1.19
C LYS A 517 13.62 10.20 0.06
N VAL A 518 14.57 9.29 -0.12
CA VAL A 518 15.50 8.82 0.91
C VAL A 518 16.81 9.57 0.74
N SER A 519 17.21 10.34 1.76
CA SER A 519 18.58 10.82 1.86
C SER A 519 19.52 9.65 2.19
N LEU A 520 20.60 9.50 1.41
CA LEU A 520 21.61 8.46 1.64
C LEU A 520 22.42 8.70 2.91
N ASP A 521 22.57 9.96 3.34
CA ASP A 521 23.25 10.30 4.61
C ASP A 521 22.48 9.79 5.84
N GLU A 522 21.19 9.51 5.67
CA GLU A 522 20.28 9.03 6.71
C GLU A 522 19.67 7.68 6.33
N ILE A 523 20.35 6.86 5.52
CA ILE A 523 19.83 5.56 5.10
C ILE A 523 19.82 4.60 6.30
N VAL A 524 18.64 4.04 6.57
CA VAL A 524 18.40 3.08 7.66
C VAL A 524 17.53 1.95 7.15
N ALA A 525 17.56 0.80 7.84
CA ALA A 525 16.80 -0.38 7.45
C ALA A 525 15.30 -0.09 7.22
N GLU A 526 14.68 0.73 8.08
CA GLU A 526 13.28 1.16 7.93
C GLU A 526 13.02 1.83 6.56
N LYS A 527 13.91 2.72 6.09
CA LYS A 527 13.77 3.40 4.80
C LYS A 527 13.92 2.41 3.63
N ILE A 528 14.78 1.40 3.76
CA ILE A 528 14.86 0.32 2.77
C ILE A 528 13.54 -0.46 2.74
N THR A 529 13.09 -0.98 3.89
CA THR A 529 11.89 -1.83 3.99
C THR A 529 10.62 -1.12 3.50
N PHE A 530 10.41 0.15 3.87
CA PHE A 530 9.14 0.84 3.60
C PHE A 530 9.17 1.79 2.40
N GLN A 531 10.36 2.18 1.90
CA GLN A 531 10.46 3.14 0.79
C GLN A 531 11.16 2.53 -0.42
N MET A 532 12.35 1.95 -0.28
CA MET A 532 13.11 1.46 -1.45
C MET A 532 12.65 0.08 -1.95
N ALA A 533 12.61 -0.94 -1.07
CA ALA A 533 12.25 -2.31 -1.42
C ALA A 533 10.86 -2.43 -2.08
N PRO A 534 9.81 -1.66 -1.68
CA PRO A 534 8.52 -1.71 -2.36
C PRO A 534 8.58 -1.31 -3.84
N ARG A 535 9.55 -0.51 -4.29
CA ARG A 535 9.69 -0.14 -5.71
C ARG A 535 10.25 -1.28 -6.55
N ILE A 536 11.26 -1.96 -6.02
CA ILE A 536 11.80 -3.19 -6.63
C ILE A 536 10.70 -4.26 -6.69
N ASN A 537 10.01 -4.52 -5.57
CA ASN A 537 8.94 -5.51 -5.49
C ASN A 537 7.70 -5.17 -6.33
N ALA A 538 7.51 -3.90 -6.73
CA ALA A 538 6.40 -3.54 -7.62
C ALA A 538 6.57 -4.17 -9.01
N ALA A 539 7.81 -4.37 -9.46
CA ALA A 539 8.11 -4.95 -10.76
C ALA A 539 7.58 -6.39 -10.88
N GLY A 540 7.91 -7.25 -9.92
CA GLY A 540 7.43 -8.64 -9.90
C GLY A 540 5.92 -8.75 -9.67
N ARG A 541 5.28 -7.73 -9.08
CA ARG A 541 3.82 -7.71 -8.81
C ARG A 541 2.99 -7.22 -9.99
N LEU A 542 3.55 -6.34 -10.82
CA LEU A 542 2.86 -5.72 -11.96
C LEU A 542 3.41 -6.17 -13.32
N GLY A 543 4.42 -7.05 -13.34
CA GLY A 543 4.93 -7.68 -14.56
C GLY A 543 5.84 -6.79 -15.40
N THR A 544 6.63 -5.90 -14.78
CA THR A 544 7.49 -4.94 -15.51
C THR A 544 8.84 -5.53 -15.96
N GLY A 545 8.95 -6.85 -16.12
CA GLY A 545 10.14 -7.52 -16.67
C GLY A 545 11.41 -7.43 -15.80
N ASP A 546 12.57 -7.30 -16.45
CA ASP A 546 13.93 -7.37 -15.88
C ASP A 546 14.46 -6.04 -15.31
N LEU A 547 13.61 -5.00 -15.25
CA LEU A 547 14.00 -3.65 -14.83
C LEU A 547 14.78 -3.61 -13.50
N PRO A 548 14.38 -4.31 -12.42
CA PRO A 548 15.17 -4.29 -11.19
C PRO A 548 16.59 -4.85 -11.33
N MET A 549 16.77 -5.91 -12.11
CA MET A 549 18.11 -6.46 -12.37
C MET A 549 18.96 -5.43 -13.11
N ARG A 550 18.43 -4.83 -14.17
CA ARG A 550 19.13 -3.77 -14.92
C ARG A 550 19.50 -2.58 -14.03
N LEU A 551 18.61 -2.18 -13.12
CA LEU A 551 18.89 -1.12 -12.14
C LEU A 551 20.09 -1.46 -11.26
N LEU A 552 20.16 -2.68 -10.72
CA LEU A 552 21.23 -3.07 -9.80
C LEU A 552 22.57 -3.33 -10.52
N LEU A 553 22.53 -3.63 -11.83
CA LEU A 553 23.70 -3.93 -12.65
C LEU A 553 24.28 -2.72 -13.41
N THR A 554 23.48 -1.68 -13.66
CA THR A 554 23.96 -0.51 -14.43
C THR A 554 24.87 0.41 -13.63
N ASP A 555 25.93 0.87 -14.27
CA ASP A 555 26.82 1.93 -13.77
C ASP A 555 26.48 3.32 -14.35
N ASP A 556 25.53 3.42 -15.30
CA ASP A 556 25.11 4.70 -15.89
C ASP A 556 24.02 5.37 -15.02
N PRO A 557 24.28 6.53 -14.39
CA PRO A 557 23.29 7.23 -13.60
C PRO A 557 22.04 7.67 -14.39
N ARG A 558 22.14 7.86 -15.70
CA ARG A 558 21.00 8.26 -16.55
C ARG A 558 20.07 7.09 -16.79
N GLU A 559 20.61 5.93 -17.15
CA GLU A 559 19.85 4.69 -17.26
C GLU A 559 19.22 4.34 -15.90
N ALA A 560 20.01 4.39 -14.83
CA ALA A 560 19.53 4.14 -13.47
C ALA A 560 18.35 5.05 -13.09
N LEU A 561 18.39 6.34 -13.44
CA LEU A 561 17.31 7.28 -13.14
C LEU A 561 16.04 6.96 -13.94
N ALA A 562 16.17 6.58 -15.21
CA ALA A 562 15.02 6.18 -16.03
C ALA A 562 14.33 4.95 -15.41
N ILE A 563 15.10 3.89 -15.14
CA ILE A 563 14.58 2.68 -14.53
C ILE A 563 13.98 2.95 -13.14
N ALA A 564 14.64 3.76 -12.30
CA ALA A 564 14.14 4.10 -10.98
C ALA A 564 12.78 4.83 -11.03
N ARG A 565 12.55 5.68 -12.04
CA ARG A 565 11.25 6.35 -12.27
C ARG A 565 10.17 5.36 -12.67
N ASP A 566 10.48 4.42 -13.56
CA ASP A 566 9.52 3.39 -13.98
C ASP A 566 9.11 2.51 -12.79
N LEU A 567 10.07 2.14 -11.93
CA LEU A 567 9.78 1.40 -10.68
C LEU A 567 8.98 2.24 -9.67
N ASP A 568 9.19 3.56 -9.60
CA ASP A 568 8.37 4.45 -8.77
C ASP A 568 6.93 4.52 -9.28
N GLU A 569 6.74 4.63 -10.58
CA GLU A 569 5.42 4.62 -11.22
C GLU A 569 4.70 3.30 -10.96
N ALA A 570 5.37 2.16 -11.18
CA ALA A 570 4.83 0.83 -10.88
C ALA A 570 4.43 0.71 -9.38
N ASN A 571 5.25 1.23 -8.46
CA ASN A 571 4.92 1.24 -7.05
C ASN A 571 3.72 2.11 -6.70
N ASN A 572 3.57 3.26 -7.36
CA ASN A 572 2.42 4.15 -7.20
C ASN A 572 1.14 3.51 -7.74
N GLU A 573 1.22 2.79 -8.86
CA GLU A 573 0.12 2.01 -9.42
C GLU A 573 -0.28 0.88 -8.45
N ARG A 574 0.69 0.10 -7.98
CA ARG A 574 0.44 -0.98 -7.01
C ARG A 574 -0.28 -0.45 -5.78
N LYS A 575 0.16 0.69 -5.22
CA LYS A 575 -0.48 1.32 -4.05
C LYS A 575 -1.91 1.75 -4.33
N ARG A 576 -2.22 2.23 -5.54
CA ARG A 576 -3.58 2.59 -5.94
C ARG A 576 -4.50 1.37 -5.97
N ILE A 577 -4.04 0.29 -6.61
CA ILE A 577 -4.77 -0.98 -6.67
C ILE A 577 -4.97 -1.54 -5.27
N GLU A 578 -3.91 -1.61 -4.46
CA GLU A 578 -3.95 -2.08 -3.07
C GLU A 578 -4.97 -1.30 -2.23
N GLN A 579 -4.99 0.04 -2.36
CA GLN A 579 -5.93 0.87 -1.62
C GLN A 579 -7.39 0.59 -2.03
N GLY A 580 -7.67 0.43 -3.32
CA GLY A 580 -9.02 0.06 -3.78
C GLY A 580 -9.47 -1.29 -3.25
N VAL A 581 -8.62 -2.32 -3.32
CA VAL A 581 -8.92 -3.65 -2.78
C VAL A 581 -9.12 -3.60 -1.26
N PHE A 582 -8.30 -2.82 -0.54
CA PHE A 582 -8.44 -2.64 0.91
C PHE A 582 -9.77 -1.98 1.30
N GLU A 583 -10.16 -0.90 0.61
CA GLU A 583 -11.42 -0.19 0.87
C GLU A 583 -12.64 -1.09 0.62
N GLU A 584 -12.64 -1.82 -0.49
CA GLU A 584 -13.70 -2.78 -0.81
C GLU A 584 -13.81 -3.91 0.21
N ALA A 585 -12.67 -4.52 0.59
CA ALA A 585 -12.64 -5.60 1.55
C ALA A 585 -13.06 -5.11 2.96
N SER A 586 -12.60 -3.94 3.38
CA SER A 586 -12.97 -3.33 4.67
C SER A 586 -14.47 -3.04 4.72
N ALA A 587 -15.03 -2.46 3.65
CA ALA A 587 -16.47 -2.20 3.57
C ALA A 587 -17.32 -3.47 3.65
N ALA A 588 -16.86 -4.57 3.04
CA ALA A 588 -17.53 -5.87 3.14
C ALA A 588 -17.52 -6.41 4.58
N ILE A 589 -16.38 -6.32 5.27
CA ILE A 589 -16.24 -6.74 6.68
C ILE A 589 -17.12 -5.89 7.58
N GLU A 590 -17.13 -4.58 7.40
CA GLU A 590 -17.91 -3.65 8.21
C GLU A 590 -19.42 -3.84 8.03
N ALA A 591 -19.85 -4.17 6.82
CA ALA A 591 -21.26 -4.44 6.52
C ALA A 591 -21.78 -5.72 7.22
N GLU A 592 -20.96 -6.76 7.32
CA GLU A 592 -21.29 -8.02 8.01
C GLU A 592 -20.99 -7.98 9.52
N GLY A 593 -20.17 -7.01 9.95
CA GLY A 593 -19.60 -6.94 11.30
C GLY A 593 -18.36 -7.83 11.44
N VAL A 594 -17.44 -7.47 12.35
CA VAL A 594 -16.19 -8.22 12.55
C VAL A 594 -16.48 -9.52 13.32
N PRO A 595 -16.29 -10.71 12.72
CA PRO A 595 -16.63 -11.97 13.38
C PRO A 595 -15.60 -12.38 14.44
N GLY A 596 -15.93 -13.40 15.24
CA GLY A 596 -15.04 -14.04 16.22
C GLY A 596 -14.10 -15.12 15.62
N HIS A 597 -13.90 -15.11 14.31
CA HIS A 597 -13.11 -16.12 13.58
C HIS A 597 -12.41 -15.47 12.37
N GLY A 598 -11.67 -16.26 11.58
CA GLY A 598 -11.03 -15.79 10.36
C GLY A 598 -12.02 -15.34 9.28
N ILE A 599 -11.57 -14.41 8.45
CA ILE A 599 -12.36 -13.73 7.42
C ILE A 599 -11.83 -14.17 6.05
N ALA A 600 -12.72 -14.68 5.20
CA ALA A 600 -12.40 -15.02 3.82
C ALA A 600 -13.28 -14.23 2.84
N LEU A 601 -12.66 -13.51 1.90
CA LEU A 601 -13.34 -12.69 0.89
C LEU A 601 -12.81 -13.02 -0.50
N ALA A 602 -13.71 -13.09 -1.48
CA ALA A 602 -13.36 -13.31 -2.88
C ALA A 602 -14.06 -12.30 -3.79
N ARG A 603 -13.35 -11.82 -4.81
CA ARG A 603 -13.92 -10.92 -5.81
C ARG A 603 -13.24 -11.05 -7.16
N ARG A 604 -14.04 -10.97 -8.22
CA ARG A 604 -13.56 -10.76 -9.59
C ARG A 604 -12.99 -9.33 -9.75
N GLY A 605 -11.88 -9.20 -10.47
CA GLY A 605 -11.22 -7.91 -10.71
C GLY A 605 -10.23 -7.47 -9.62
N TRP A 606 -10.12 -8.20 -8.50
CA TRP A 606 -8.99 -8.03 -7.59
C TRP A 606 -7.70 -8.51 -8.24
N HIS A 607 -6.61 -7.77 -8.03
CA HIS A 607 -5.33 -8.10 -8.64
C HIS A 607 -4.53 -9.07 -7.76
N GLN A 608 -4.22 -10.27 -8.27
CA GLN A 608 -3.48 -11.30 -7.52
C GLN A 608 -2.12 -10.84 -6.96
N GLY A 609 -1.46 -9.88 -7.61
CA GLY A 609 -0.20 -9.30 -7.14
C GLY A 609 -0.30 -8.45 -5.85
N VAL A 610 -1.50 -8.02 -5.43
CA VAL A 610 -1.70 -7.13 -4.26
C VAL A 610 -2.44 -7.77 -3.09
N ILE A 611 -3.24 -8.81 -3.31
CA ILE A 611 -4.10 -9.41 -2.27
C ILE A 611 -3.33 -9.85 -1.01
N GLY A 612 -2.07 -10.28 -1.13
CA GLY A 612 -1.26 -10.63 0.03
C GLY A 612 -0.88 -9.43 0.91
N VAL A 613 -0.68 -8.24 0.33
CA VAL A 613 -0.40 -7.01 1.08
C VAL A 613 -1.66 -6.52 1.77
N VAL A 614 -2.79 -6.57 1.06
CA VAL A 614 -4.10 -6.19 1.62
C VAL A 614 -4.50 -7.12 2.76
N ALA A 615 -4.28 -8.43 2.63
CA ALA A 615 -4.56 -9.40 3.69
C ALA A 615 -3.78 -9.09 4.97
N ALA A 616 -2.50 -8.69 4.85
CA ALA A 616 -1.69 -8.28 6.00
C ALA A 616 -2.22 -6.98 6.65
N ARG A 617 -2.67 -6.01 5.85
CA ARG A 617 -3.27 -4.76 6.36
C ARG A 617 -4.61 -5.01 7.07
N LEU A 618 -5.46 -5.86 6.51
CA LEU A 618 -6.73 -6.26 7.13
C LEU A 618 -6.49 -7.05 8.43
N LEU A 619 -5.48 -7.93 8.46
CA LEU A 619 -5.10 -8.64 9.67
C LEU A 619 -4.67 -7.67 10.77
N ALA A 620 -3.91 -6.63 10.43
CA ALA A 620 -3.51 -5.60 11.39
C ALA A 620 -4.68 -4.73 11.86
N ALA A 621 -5.67 -4.47 10.99
CA ALA A 621 -6.85 -3.66 11.33
C ALA A 621 -7.88 -4.41 12.17
N TYR A 622 -8.13 -5.69 11.87
CA TYR A 622 -9.21 -6.48 12.46
C TYR A 622 -8.73 -7.55 13.44
N HIS A 623 -7.43 -7.84 13.49
CA HIS A 623 -6.84 -8.90 14.31
C HIS A 623 -7.53 -10.25 14.12
N ARG A 624 -7.81 -10.61 12.87
CA ARG A 624 -8.35 -11.91 12.45
C ARG A 624 -7.44 -12.54 11.40
N PRO A 625 -7.38 -13.89 11.32
CA PRO A 625 -6.87 -14.54 10.12
C PRO A 625 -7.63 -14.04 8.89
N ILE A 626 -6.94 -13.69 7.82
CA ILE A 626 -7.53 -13.13 6.60
C ILE A 626 -7.16 -14.02 5.43
N ALA A 627 -8.13 -14.39 4.59
CA ALA A 627 -7.92 -14.97 3.28
C ALA A 627 -8.57 -14.09 2.20
N LEU A 628 -7.77 -13.57 1.26
CA LEU A 628 -8.29 -12.82 0.11
C LEU A 628 -8.08 -13.63 -1.16
N ILE A 629 -9.10 -13.69 -2.01
CA ILE A 629 -9.12 -14.47 -3.25
C ILE A 629 -9.41 -13.53 -4.43
N ALA A 630 -8.47 -13.43 -5.36
CA ALA A 630 -8.64 -12.78 -6.65
C ALA A 630 -9.16 -13.80 -7.67
N ILE A 631 -10.38 -13.62 -8.17
CA ILE A 631 -11.00 -14.53 -9.15
C ILE A 631 -10.78 -13.99 -10.56
N ASP A 632 -10.27 -14.83 -11.46
CA ASP A 632 -10.09 -14.50 -12.88
C ASP A 632 -11.37 -14.73 -13.71
N GLU A 633 -11.27 -14.54 -15.03
CA GLU A 633 -12.42 -14.66 -15.94
C GLU A 633 -12.94 -16.10 -16.03
N ASP A 634 -12.04 -17.09 -15.94
CA ASP A 634 -12.31 -18.53 -15.99
C ASP A 634 -12.89 -19.08 -14.68
N GLY A 635 -13.05 -18.24 -13.66
CA GLY A 635 -13.57 -18.62 -12.36
C GLY A 635 -12.53 -19.33 -11.48
N ILE A 636 -11.24 -19.20 -11.80
CA ILE A 636 -10.15 -19.68 -10.96
C ILE A 636 -9.68 -18.55 -10.04
N GLY A 637 -9.68 -18.84 -8.74
CA GLY A 637 -9.26 -17.95 -7.68
C GLY A 637 -7.81 -18.17 -7.28
N ARG A 638 -7.00 -17.12 -7.32
CA ARG A 638 -5.67 -17.07 -6.69
C ARG A 638 -5.79 -16.36 -5.35
N ALA A 639 -5.34 -17.01 -4.30
CA ALA A 639 -5.56 -16.57 -2.95
C ALA A 639 -4.27 -16.29 -2.17
N SER A 640 -4.36 -15.37 -1.22
CA SER A 640 -3.34 -15.17 -0.20
C SER A 640 -4.00 -15.06 1.17
N ALA A 641 -3.50 -15.83 2.12
CA ALA A 641 -3.96 -15.83 3.49
C ALA A 641 -2.86 -15.47 4.49
N ARG A 642 -3.27 -14.86 5.60
CA ARG A 642 -2.43 -14.42 6.72
C ARG A 642 -3.07 -14.82 8.04
N SER A 643 -2.25 -15.22 9.01
CA SER A 643 -2.72 -15.68 10.33
C SER A 643 -2.14 -14.85 11.46
N ILE A 644 -2.83 -14.89 12.60
CA ILE A 644 -2.43 -14.24 13.85
C ILE A 644 -1.49 -15.16 14.65
N PRO A 645 -0.67 -14.62 15.56
CA PRO A 645 0.13 -15.45 16.47
C PRO A 645 -0.73 -16.47 17.22
N GLY A 646 -0.24 -17.70 17.34
CA GLY A 646 -0.92 -18.80 18.03
C GLY A 646 -1.89 -19.61 17.16
N LEU A 647 -2.14 -19.21 15.91
CA LEU A 647 -2.98 -19.95 14.98
C LEU A 647 -2.18 -20.39 13.75
N ASP A 648 -2.06 -21.71 13.55
CA ASP A 648 -1.34 -22.31 12.44
C ASP A 648 -2.21 -22.35 11.17
N LEU A 649 -1.91 -21.46 10.23
CA LEU A 649 -2.65 -21.32 8.97
C LEU A 649 -2.60 -22.57 8.09
N MET A 650 -1.48 -23.31 8.10
CA MET A 650 -1.35 -24.51 7.27
C MET A 650 -2.27 -25.61 7.76
N LYS A 651 -2.37 -25.78 9.09
CA LYS A 651 -3.36 -26.71 9.68
C LYS A 651 -4.79 -26.29 9.38
N ALA A 652 -5.08 -24.99 9.40
CA ALA A 652 -6.41 -24.49 9.06
C ALA A 652 -6.77 -24.76 7.58
N LEU A 653 -5.82 -24.56 6.65
CA LEU A 653 -6.02 -24.84 5.23
C LEU A 653 -6.09 -26.34 4.92
N GLU A 654 -5.35 -27.19 5.64
CA GLU A 654 -5.49 -28.65 5.54
C GLU A 654 -6.92 -29.10 5.89
N GLY A 655 -7.55 -28.47 6.88
CA GLY A 655 -8.98 -28.67 7.20
C GLY A 655 -9.94 -28.20 6.08
N CYS A 656 -9.47 -27.34 5.18
CA CYS A 656 -10.24 -26.82 4.05
C CYS A 656 -9.93 -27.52 2.71
N LYS A 657 -9.08 -28.56 2.70
CA LYS A 657 -8.48 -29.10 1.46
C LYS A 657 -9.47 -29.57 0.40
N GLU A 658 -10.66 -30.02 0.80
CA GLU A 658 -11.71 -30.47 -0.13
C GLU A 658 -12.22 -29.35 -1.05
N HIS A 659 -11.96 -28.10 -0.69
CA HIS A 659 -12.36 -26.92 -1.45
C HIS A 659 -11.19 -26.28 -2.21
N LEU A 660 -9.98 -26.84 -2.11
CA LEU A 660 -8.76 -26.26 -2.65
C LEU A 660 -8.24 -27.09 -3.83
N VAL A 661 -7.77 -26.44 -4.89
CA VAL A 661 -7.10 -27.09 -6.02
C VAL A 661 -5.65 -27.41 -5.65
N ARG A 662 -4.96 -26.44 -5.03
CA ARG A 662 -3.61 -26.58 -4.48
C ARG A 662 -3.38 -25.50 -3.43
N PHE A 663 -2.55 -25.77 -2.44
CA PHE A 663 -2.16 -24.79 -1.42
C PHE A 663 -0.76 -25.08 -0.89
N GLY A 664 -0.13 -24.07 -0.31
CA GLY A 664 1.19 -24.17 0.30
C GLY A 664 1.55 -22.91 1.08
N GLY A 665 2.56 -23.01 1.94
CA GLY A 665 3.03 -21.91 2.78
C GLY A 665 3.44 -22.35 4.18
N HIS A 666 3.29 -21.45 5.14
CA HIS A 666 3.73 -21.63 6.52
C HIS A 666 2.65 -21.17 7.51
N ALA A 667 2.87 -21.40 8.81
CA ALA A 667 1.90 -21.13 9.87
C ALA A 667 1.34 -19.69 9.88
N ALA A 668 2.11 -18.69 9.43
CA ALA A 668 1.70 -17.29 9.43
C ALA A 668 1.12 -16.79 8.08
N ALA A 669 1.44 -17.45 6.97
CA ALA A 669 1.08 -16.99 5.63
C ALA A 669 1.04 -18.16 4.64
N ALA A 670 0.05 -18.16 3.77
CA ALA A 670 -0.12 -19.20 2.76
C ALA A 670 -0.72 -18.65 1.46
N GLY A 671 -0.48 -19.38 0.37
CA GLY A 671 -1.11 -19.14 -0.93
C GLY A 671 -1.87 -20.38 -1.37
N PHE A 672 -2.99 -20.20 -2.06
CA PHE A 672 -3.77 -21.32 -2.58
C PHE A 672 -4.54 -20.97 -3.85
N THR A 673 -4.98 -22.01 -4.55
CA THR A 673 -5.87 -21.92 -5.71
C THR A 673 -7.19 -22.58 -5.36
N ILE A 674 -8.27 -21.93 -5.73
CA ILE A 674 -9.65 -22.34 -5.47
C ILE A 674 -10.51 -22.06 -6.72
N THR A 675 -11.64 -22.72 -6.88
CA THR A 675 -12.62 -22.34 -7.91
C THR A 675 -13.68 -21.41 -7.31
N GLU A 676 -14.24 -20.49 -8.11
CA GLU A 676 -15.31 -19.60 -7.66
C GLU A 676 -16.51 -20.36 -7.08
N ALA A 677 -16.83 -21.52 -7.65
CA ALA A 677 -17.90 -22.39 -7.16
C ALA A 677 -17.61 -22.98 -5.77
N SER A 678 -16.34 -23.23 -5.43
CA SER A 678 -15.94 -23.78 -4.12
C SER A 678 -15.83 -22.72 -3.02
N PHE A 679 -15.82 -21.42 -3.37
CA PHE A 679 -15.58 -20.35 -2.41
C PHE A 679 -16.59 -20.28 -1.25
N PRO A 680 -17.92 -20.41 -1.46
CA PRO A 680 -18.87 -20.38 -0.35
C PRO A 680 -18.61 -21.44 0.72
N ALA A 681 -18.35 -22.69 0.31
CA ALA A 681 -18.04 -23.79 1.22
C ALA A 681 -16.68 -23.58 1.91
N PHE A 682 -15.67 -23.10 1.17
CA PHE A 682 -14.39 -22.72 1.75
C PHE A 682 -14.52 -21.65 2.82
N ARG A 683 -15.35 -20.61 2.62
CA ARG A 683 -15.53 -19.53 3.58
C ARG A 683 -16.04 -20.05 4.93
N GLU A 684 -16.98 -20.99 4.91
CA GLU A 684 -17.51 -21.63 6.11
C GLU A 684 -16.48 -22.53 6.79
N ALA A 685 -15.79 -23.38 6.02
CA ALA A 685 -14.74 -24.26 6.55
C ALA A 685 -13.59 -23.44 7.16
N PHE A 686 -13.16 -22.36 6.50
CA PHE A 686 -12.10 -21.48 6.97
C PHE A 686 -12.49 -20.83 8.30
N ALA A 687 -13.71 -20.32 8.42
CA ALA A 687 -14.21 -19.76 9.69
C ALA A 687 -14.18 -20.80 10.82
N ALA A 688 -14.62 -22.03 10.57
CA ALA A 688 -14.62 -23.11 11.56
C ALA A 688 -13.21 -23.52 12.02
N HIS A 689 -12.24 -23.49 11.12
CA HIS A 689 -10.84 -23.82 11.41
C HIS A 689 -10.00 -22.65 11.92
N THR A 690 -10.58 -21.45 12.02
CA THR A 690 -9.87 -20.25 12.47
C THR A 690 -10.57 -19.47 13.60
N PRO A 691 -11.02 -20.12 14.69
CA PRO A 691 -11.64 -19.43 15.81
C PRO A 691 -10.65 -18.50 16.51
N VAL A 692 -11.11 -17.33 16.96
CA VAL A 692 -10.30 -16.38 17.75
C VAL A 692 -10.92 -16.22 19.12
N ILE A 693 -10.21 -16.68 20.15
CA ILE A 693 -10.62 -16.52 21.56
C ILE A 693 -10.39 -15.06 21.96
N MET A 694 -11.46 -14.33 22.30
CA MET A 694 -11.36 -12.96 22.79
C MET A 694 -11.14 -12.97 24.30
N ASP A 695 -10.05 -12.36 24.78
CA ASP A 695 -9.89 -12.01 26.19
C ASP A 695 -10.52 -10.64 26.50
N GLU A 696 -10.37 -10.14 27.73
CA GLU A 696 -10.83 -8.80 28.13
C GLU A 696 -10.23 -7.65 27.30
N ASN A 697 -9.13 -7.93 26.58
CA ASN A 697 -8.45 -7.02 25.66
C ASN A 697 -8.75 -7.33 24.18
N GLY A 698 -9.74 -8.16 23.90
CA GLY A 698 -10.13 -8.53 22.53
C GLY A 698 -9.10 -9.38 21.77
N GLY A 699 -8.17 -10.02 22.47
CA GLY A 699 -7.08 -10.83 21.90
C GLY A 699 -5.85 -10.01 21.48
N VAL A 700 -5.72 -8.75 21.92
CA VAL A 700 -4.58 -7.90 21.60
C VAL A 700 -3.40 -8.21 22.54
N PRO A 701 -2.21 -8.59 22.03
CA PRO A 701 -1.07 -8.94 22.88
C PRO A 701 -0.54 -7.71 23.65
N PRO A 702 0.06 -7.88 24.84
CA PRO A 702 0.63 -6.75 25.59
C PRO A 702 1.73 -6.03 24.81
N LEU A 703 1.94 -4.76 25.15
CA LEU A 703 3.02 -3.93 24.60
C LEU A 703 4.25 -4.04 25.52
N ALA A 704 5.34 -4.60 25.01
CA ALA A 704 6.60 -4.68 25.75
C ALA A 704 7.32 -3.33 25.68
N ILE A 705 7.46 -2.67 26.83
CA ILE A 705 8.14 -1.37 26.97
C ILE A 705 9.58 -1.63 27.41
N ASP A 706 10.55 -1.18 26.62
CA ASP A 706 11.97 -1.31 26.96
C ASP A 706 12.30 -0.52 28.24
N ALA A 707 11.86 0.73 28.37
CA ALA A 707 12.11 1.52 29.58
C ALA A 707 11.11 2.67 29.78
N ILE A 708 10.98 3.09 31.04
CA ILE A 708 10.32 4.34 31.42
C ILE A 708 11.35 5.46 31.33
N VAL A 709 11.08 6.51 30.55
CA VAL A 709 12.03 7.59 30.30
C VAL A 709 11.36 8.96 30.49
N SER A 710 12.04 9.89 31.16
CA SER A 710 11.60 11.29 31.22
C SER A 710 11.96 12.03 29.93
N PHE A 711 11.11 12.96 29.48
CA PHE A 711 11.41 13.77 28.29
C PHE A 711 12.69 14.61 28.45
N SER A 712 13.09 14.92 29.69
CA SER A 712 14.33 15.65 29.97
C SER A 712 15.58 14.80 29.71
N GLU A 713 15.47 13.46 29.70
CA GLU A 713 16.57 12.55 29.41
C GLU A 713 16.78 12.36 27.90
N LEU A 714 15.74 12.59 27.09
CA LEU A 714 15.74 12.49 25.63
C LEU A 714 16.48 13.67 24.96
N THR A 715 17.73 13.86 25.35
CA THR A 715 18.64 14.85 24.78
C THR A 715 19.15 14.40 23.41
N PRO A 716 19.57 15.33 22.51
CA PRO A 716 20.22 14.96 21.25
C PRO A 716 21.40 14.01 21.44
N ARG A 717 22.19 14.18 22.52
CA ARG A 717 23.28 13.26 22.86
C ARG A 717 22.77 11.83 23.11
N LEU A 718 21.70 11.68 23.87
CA LEU A 718 21.13 10.35 24.12
C LEU A 718 20.60 9.74 22.83
N ILE A 719 19.89 10.50 21.99
CA ILE A 719 19.38 9.98 20.71
C ILE A 719 20.53 9.50 19.81
N ALA A 720 21.64 10.24 19.74
CA ALA A 720 22.82 9.81 19.00
C ALA A 720 23.43 8.51 19.56
N GLU A 721 23.44 8.33 20.88
CA GLU A 721 23.88 7.06 21.51
C GLU A 721 22.92 5.90 21.20
N LEU A 722 21.61 6.15 21.16
CA LEU A 722 20.62 5.14 20.77
C LEU A 722 20.76 4.74 19.30
N GLN A 723 21.10 5.67 18.41
CA GLN A 723 21.36 5.36 16.99
C GLN A 723 22.53 4.40 16.80
N ARG A 724 23.49 4.32 17.74
CA ARG A 724 24.56 3.30 17.69
C ARG A 724 24.04 1.86 17.80
N LEU A 725 22.79 1.68 18.24
CA LEU A 725 22.13 0.36 18.30
C LEU A 725 21.53 -0.04 16.94
N GLU A 726 21.48 0.85 15.96
CA GLU A 726 21.06 0.53 14.59
C GLU A 726 22.00 -0.50 13.94
N PRO A 727 21.54 -1.24 12.91
CA PRO A 727 20.22 -1.17 12.30
C PRO A 727 19.12 -1.81 13.16
N PHE A 728 17.97 -1.16 13.25
CA PHE A 728 16.76 -1.72 13.86
C PHE A 728 15.92 -2.46 12.81
N GLY A 729 15.22 -3.52 13.22
CA GLY A 729 14.36 -4.31 12.34
C GLY A 729 13.76 -5.52 13.05
N HIS A 730 13.36 -6.54 12.29
CA HIS A 730 12.94 -7.81 12.87
C HIS A 730 14.07 -8.41 13.72
N GLY A 731 13.74 -9.08 14.83
CA GLY A 731 14.72 -9.58 15.80
C GLY A 731 15.41 -8.52 16.67
N HIS A 732 15.47 -7.25 16.24
CA HIS A 732 16.08 -6.14 17.01
C HIS A 732 15.31 -4.82 16.78
N PRO A 733 14.12 -4.65 17.36
CA PRO A 733 13.29 -3.47 17.13
C PRO A 733 13.89 -2.19 17.74
N ALA A 734 13.47 -1.03 17.24
CA ALA A 734 13.81 0.25 17.86
C ALA A 734 13.30 0.29 19.32
N PRO A 735 14.05 0.88 20.27
CA PRO A 735 13.63 0.97 21.67
C PRO A 735 12.26 1.64 21.82
N LEU A 736 11.34 0.94 22.46
CA LEU A 736 10.02 1.44 22.80
C LEU A 736 10.03 1.94 24.24
N PHE A 737 9.94 3.25 24.40
CA PHE A 737 9.88 3.88 25.71
C PHE A 737 8.43 4.19 26.10
N CYS A 738 8.20 4.40 27.39
CA CYS A 738 6.99 5.07 27.84
C CYS A 738 7.28 6.22 28.80
N THR A 739 6.32 7.14 28.87
CA THR A 739 6.26 8.17 29.90
C THR A 739 4.84 8.26 30.42
N TYR A 740 4.70 8.18 31.73
CA TYR A 740 3.43 8.34 32.42
C TYR A 740 3.16 9.81 32.76
N GLY A 741 1.90 10.23 32.72
CA GLY A 741 1.49 11.56 33.17
C GLY A 741 2.08 12.72 32.36
N VAL A 742 2.09 12.62 31.03
CA VAL A 742 2.46 13.72 30.14
C VAL A 742 1.25 14.63 29.87
N ARG A 743 1.48 15.93 29.81
CA ARG A 743 0.44 16.92 29.53
C ARG A 743 0.39 17.22 28.03
N PRO A 744 -0.72 16.99 27.32
CA PRO A 744 -0.89 17.50 25.97
C PRO A 744 -1.02 19.04 26.02
N LEU A 745 -0.27 19.74 25.17
CA LEU A 745 -0.36 21.20 25.13
C LEU A 745 -1.65 21.63 24.42
N PRO A 746 -2.40 22.62 24.99
CA PRO A 746 -3.61 23.13 24.37
C PRO A 746 -3.40 23.58 22.92
N ASN A 747 -4.34 23.26 22.04
CA ASN A 747 -4.33 23.62 20.61
C ASN A 747 -3.09 23.13 19.81
N SER A 748 -2.32 22.17 20.34
CA SER A 748 -1.14 21.64 19.65
C SER A 748 -1.42 20.44 18.74
N TYR A 749 -2.57 19.79 18.92
CA TYR A 749 -3.03 18.71 18.05
C TYR A 749 -3.26 19.22 16.62
N ALA A 750 -2.76 18.48 15.64
CA ALA A 750 -3.07 18.70 14.24
C ALA A 750 -3.17 17.37 13.50
N ALA A 751 -4.31 17.15 12.83
CA ALA A 751 -4.47 16.06 11.89
C ALA A 751 -3.54 16.26 10.68
N MET A 752 -2.99 15.15 10.20
CA MET A 752 -2.13 15.08 9.02
C MET A 752 -2.79 14.18 7.96
N ARG A 753 -2.16 14.03 6.79
CA ARG A 753 -2.67 13.14 5.74
C ARG A 753 -2.66 11.68 6.21
N ASN A 754 -3.51 10.84 5.60
CA ASN A 754 -3.57 9.39 5.80
C ASN A 754 -3.84 8.95 7.26
N GLY A 755 -4.68 9.69 7.99
CA GLY A 755 -5.05 9.35 9.37
C GLY A 755 -3.91 9.53 10.38
N HIS A 756 -2.80 10.18 10.01
CA HIS A 756 -1.73 10.52 10.94
C HIS A 756 -2.07 11.80 11.71
N ALA A 757 -1.44 12.03 12.86
CA ALA A 757 -1.56 13.29 13.58
C ALA A 757 -0.28 13.64 14.33
N ARG A 758 -0.14 14.92 14.67
CA ARG A 758 0.92 15.44 15.53
C ARG A 758 0.34 16.16 16.74
N ILE A 759 1.06 16.16 17.85
CA ILE A 759 0.71 16.85 19.08
C ILE A 759 1.99 17.27 19.82
N MET A 760 1.95 18.35 20.60
CA MET A 760 3.04 18.71 21.51
C MET A 760 2.73 18.18 22.90
N LEU A 761 3.68 17.46 23.49
CA LEU A 761 3.55 16.86 24.81
C LEU A 761 4.58 17.46 25.76
N GLN A 762 4.16 17.74 27.00
CA GLN A 762 5.00 18.28 28.04
C GLN A 762 5.16 17.27 29.18
N HIS A 763 6.39 17.08 29.65
CA HIS A 763 6.70 16.33 30.86
C HIS A 763 7.77 17.07 31.66
N GLY A 764 7.38 17.61 32.82
CA GLY A 764 8.22 18.53 33.58
C GLY A 764 8.58 19.77 32.76
N PRO A 765 9.87 20.19 32.72
CA PRO A 765 10.31 21.35 31.95
C PRO A 765 10.44 21.06 30.45
N ALA A 766 10.46 19.79 30.04
CA ALA A 766 10.70 19.39 28.66
C ALA A 766 9.41 19.33 27.85
N MET A 767 9.49 19.77 26.60
CA MET A 767 8.41 19.72 25.61
C MET A 767 8.92 19.04 24.35
N LEU A 768 8.24 17.99 23.91
CA LEU A 768 8.61 17.25 22.71
C LEU A 768 7.44 17.17 21.74
N ARG A 769 7.77 17.19 20.45
CA ARG A 769 6.81 16.93 19.39
C ARG A 769 6.59 15.43 19.30
N ALA A 770 5.33 15.02 19.26
CA ALA A 770 4.93 13.65 19.05
C ALA A 770 4.12 13.52 17.76
N VAL A 771 4.36 12.43 17.02
CA VAL A 771 3.64 12.07 15.80
C VAL A 771 3.09 10.66 15.96
N GLY A 772 1.80 10.47 15.72
CA GLY A 772 1.15 9.16 15.68
C GLY A 772 0.72 8.83 14.26
N PHE A 773 1.31 7.78 13.68
CA PHE A 773 0.95 7.29 12.35
C PHE A 773 -0.32 6.45 12.44
N GLY A 774 -1.42 6.91 11.84
CA GLY A 774 -2.71 6.23 11.89
C GLY A 774 -3.49 6.49 13.19
N MET A 775 -2.98 7.39 14.04
CA MET A 775 -3.53 7.65 15.38
C MET A 775 -4.32 8.97 15.43
N ALA A 776 -4.79 9.52 14.31
CA ALA A 776 -5.50 10.80 14.32
C ALA A 776 -6.74 10.76 15.23
N GLU A 777 -7.56 9.71 15.17
CA GLU A 777 -8.76 9.60 15.99
C GLU A 777 -8.44 9.38 17.47
N SER A 778 -7.53 8.46 17.79
CA SER A 778 -7.11 8.21 19.17
C SER A 778 -6.47 9.44 19.82
N LEU A 779 -5.59 10.14 19.10
CA LEU A 779 -4.98 11.38 19.59
C LEU A 779 -6.00 12.52 19.70
N ARG A 780 -6.97 12.60 18.79
CA ARG A 780 -8.07 13.57 18.89
C ARG A 780 -8.88 13.33 20.16
N ALA A 781 -9.19 12.07 20.47
CA ALA A 781 -10.02 11.68 21.61
C ALA A 781 -9.37 12.03 22.96
N CYS A 782 -8.03 12.03 23.03
CA CYS A 782 -7.30 12.30 24.26
C CYS A 782 -6.54 13.64 24.28
N ALA A 783 -6.63 14.46 23.22
CA ALA A 783 -5.90 15.74 23.10
C ALA A 783 -6.24 16.76 24.20
N ASP A 784 -7.46 16.71 24.73
CA ASP A 784 -7.95 17.61 25.78
C ASP A 784 -7.91 16.97 27.19
N ALA A 785 -7.36 15.75 27.31
CA ALA A 785 -7.19 15.10 28.61
C ALA A 785 -6.16 15.84 29.47
N PRO A 786 -6.33 15.86 30.81
CA PRO A 786 -5.39 16.56 31.69
C PRO A 786 -3.99 15.95 31.66
N LEU A 787 -3.92 14.61 31.62
CA LEU A 787 -2.69 13.83 31.58
C LEU A 787 -2.89 12.59 30.70
N LEU A 788 -1.83 12.20 30.01
CA LEU A 788 -1.74 11.04 29.15
C LEU A 788 -0.59 10.14 29.58
N ASP A 789 -0.73 8.85 29.34
CA ASP A 789 0.42 7.95 29.24
C ASP A 789 0.73 7.74 27.76
N VAL A 790 2.00 7.79 27.38
CA VAL A 790 2.43 7.60 26.00
C VAL A 790 3.52 6.54 25.88
N ALA A 791 3.38 5.65 24.90
CA ALA A 791 4.42 4.72 24.47
C ALA A 791 4.93 5.13 23.09
N TYR A 792 6.24 5.24 22.93
CA TYR A 792 6.84 5.87 21.76
C TYR A 792 8.26 5.39 21.45
N VAL A 793 8.64 5.50 20.19
CA VAL A 793 10.04 5.46 19.75
C VAL A 793 10.55 6.89 19.65
N ALA A 794 11.71 7.19 20.23
CA ALA A 794 12.34 8.50 20.12
C ALA A 794 13.41 8.50 19.02
N GLY A 795 13.49 9.56 18.23
CA GLY A 795 14.48 9.70 17.16
C GLY A 795 14.70 11.14 16.73
N PHE A 796 15.64 11.34 15.81
CA PHE A 796 15.85 12.63 15.18
C PHE A 796 14.84 12.87 14.05
N ASN A 797 14.42 14.12 13.91
CA ASN A 797 13.70 14.61 12.76
C ASN A 797 14.42 15.85 12.21
N THR A 798 14.94 15.75 10.99
CA THR A 798 15.59 16.86 10.27
C THR A 798 14.57 17.49 9.32
N PHE A 799 14.27 18.77 9.51
CA PHE A 799 13.39 19.52 8.62
C PHE A 799 13.94 20.93 8.43
N ARG A 800 14.14 21.34 7.16
CA ARG A 800 14.74 22.65 6.81
C ARG A 800 16.05 22.92 7.58
N ASP A 801 16.94 21.93 7.56
CA ASP A 801 18.26 21.97 8.21
C ASP A 801 18.25 22.09 9.75
N GLU A 802 17.07 22.00 10.38
CA GLU A 802 16.94 21.88 11.84
C GLU A 802 16.68 20.43 12.23
N THR A 803 17.60 19.85 13.00
CA THR A 803 17.45 18.52 13.60
C THR A 803 16.94 18.64 15.02
N THR A 804 15.78 18.04 15.29
CA THR A 804 15.13 18.05 16.61
C THR A 804 14.80 16.63 17.07
N VAL A 805 14.64 16.45 18.39
CA VAL A 805 14.14 15.18 18.95
C VAL A 805 12.63 15.12 18.76
N GLN A 806 12.14 14.02 18.20
CA GLN A 806 10.73 13.77 17.96
C GLN A 806 10.34 12.40 18.50
N LEU A 807 9.11 12.29 19.01
CA LEU A 807 8.51 11.05 19.44
C LEU A 807 7.60 10.50 18.32
N THR A 808 7.77 9.23 17.99
CA THR A 808 6.82 8.48 17.17
C THR A 808 5.97 7.60 18.09
N LEU A 809 4.73 8.01 18.32
CA LEU A 809 3.81 7.32 19.21
C LEU A 809 3.44 5.95 18.63
N LYS A 810 3.42 4.95 19.51
CA LYS A 810 2.96 3.59 19.24
C LYS A 810 1.69 3.26 20.01
N ASP A 811 1.47 3.91 21.15
CA ASP A 811 0.25 3.80 21.92
C ASP A 811 0.03 5.05 22.78
N VAL A 812 -1.23 5.33 23.11
CA VAL A 812 -1.64 6.46 23.98
C VAL A 812 -2.90 6.09 24.75
N ARG A 813 -2.92 6.48 26.04
CA ARG A 813 -4.10 6.36 26.89
C ARG A 813 -4.22 7.53 27.86
N VAL A 814 -5.42 7.73 28.41
CA VAL A 814 -5.64 8.70 29.47
C VAL A 814 -4.98 8.19 30.75
N ALA A 815 -4.24 9.06 31.45
CA ALA A 815 -3.55 8.67 32.68
C ALA A 815 -4.58 8.29 33.76
N GLY A 816 -4.40 7.12 34.39
CA GLY A 816 -5.30 6.60 35.44
C GLY A 816 -6.06 5.32 35.06
N ASP A 817 -6.13 4.95 33.77
CA ASP A 817 -6.72 3.68 33.30
C ASP A 817 -5.78 2.47 33.50
N SER A 818 -4.64 2.67 34.17
CA SER A 818 -3.48 1.80 34.04
C SER A 818 -3.30 0.75 35.15
N GLY A 819 -4.01 0.82 36.27
CA GLY A 819 -3.86 -0.16 37.36
C GLY A 819 -2.43 -0.28 37.95
N ILE A 820 -1.47 0.54 37.52
CA ILE A 820 -0.09 0.56 37.99
C ILE A 820 0.03 1.71 38.99
N LEU A 821 0.25 1.33 40.24
CA LEU A 821 0.50 2.26 41.35
C LEU A 821 1.75 3.10 41.03
N SER A 822 1.62 4.41 41.23
CA SER A 822 2.57 5.50 40.98
C SER A 822 3.97 5.40 41.62
N ASN A 823 4.38 4.24 42.15
CA ASN A 823 5.61 4.07 42.92
C ASN A 823 6.60 3.00 42.40
N GLU A 824 6.36 2.35 41.26
CA GLU A 824 7.27 1.31 40.78
C GLU A 824 8.09 1.73 39.54
N VAL A 825 9.41 1.68 39.75
CA VAL A 825 10.54 1.68 38.80
C VAL A 825 10.91 3.02 38.13
N ARG A 826 11.68 3.83 38.88
CA ARG A 826 12.73 4.69 38.31
C ARG A 826 13.97 3.83 38.07
N VAL A 827 14.53 3.82 36.85
CA VAL A 827 15.82 3.18 36.53
C VAL A 827 16.99 4.08 36.86
#